data_AF-A0A6P1M933-F1
#
_entry.id   AF-A0A6P1M933-F1
#
_cell.length_a   1.000
_cell.length_b   1.000
_cell.length_c   1.000
_cell.angle_alpha   90.00
_cell.angle_beta   90.00
_cell.angle_gamma   90.00
#
_symmetry.space_group_name_H-M   'P 1'
#
loop_
_entity.id
_entity.type
_entity.pdbx_description
1 polymer ?
#
loop_
_entity_poly.entity_id
_entity_poly.type
_entity_poly.pdbx_seq_one_letter_code
_entity_poly.pdbx_strand_id
1 'polypeptide(L)'
;MKKCILFSLLYLATLCRAGQLTLPAVFSDHMVLQRDLPVTVWGTADAGATIRVEFGGQTKTAVTDSSNHWKVILDPMPASSEPRKLIISSSNNSVIQYSDVLVGEVWLCSGQSNMHWPMEGREKTESTEAAIAAANYPQIRLFRTPSKFAAQPQENVNASWQLCSPESARTFSAVAYYFGRKLKQDLNVPVGLLQCALGATPIVAWTAPEGFAGRETLKSFYETATRLDGVEKIDRLTPSALFNAMVYPHIPFTIRGAIWYQGEADYRDGKLYVDKTRALLDGWRKRWGTDFPFYFVQVTPFAYPNDNPELLPEFWEAQAQIVQDIPGTGMAVVSDCTTLDNIHPPQKEPPGIRLALLAEAETYGMDVVSTGPVFQSLQKSGHTLRVHFESAVGLTTRDGNPPDWFEVAGRDGVFHKAVAQVDGESVLVQSEDAPDPVAVRFAWHQLAVPNLMNGAGLPTGAFRAELPRPNLLVLLSDDQRPDTLGCYDSSTPIRTPNLDRLADQGIRFENGFASSPICVVSRASILTGRYECNMKVHQFHIPIPDEIFADSYPAHLKEAGYFIGALGKYGVGISSLVTNTFDVFEAQAGQGPQFRDYQGRKMHDAEWLTVKTEEFLNQVPEGQPFCLQVNYKEPHGSSCPAPEDDHLLDHYRFPLRPTDDPESFAKLPPYVQTGLGGWCYRNEFNNEEGDNNPYQRDYFEKVMSVDRSIGRIRYILEERGLAENTVIVFLSDHGTHLGEKQLYGKWTPYDQSLRIPFIVYDPRPAAQNGSVHSEMVLNIDVAPTLLDLAGVTVPETMDGLSMKALIDGEAVTWRDHFFFEHYTSPAAAPRYIPRSLGMRTETGKYLQWIDPDPVIEEFYNLGQDPQESNNLLTSPEAQDQINAARKDLKAWVQNNPPDFEYDPYGEIPQYGCKDIDWEHFQEIRPEEYGRIKAEVERLGVTWEQAVDDWEIRYEICANVGYWY
;
A
#
# COMPACT_ATOMS: atom_id res chain seq x y z
N MET A 1 1.21 48.52 -86.41
CA MET A 1 2.13 49.25 -87.32
C MET A 1 3.57 48.91 -86.95
N LYS A 2 4.51 49.03 -87.92
CA LYS A 2 5.98 49.10 -87.71
C LYS A 2 6.28 50.23 -86.69
N LYS A 3 7.36 50.31 -85.89
CA LYS A 3 8.68 49.64 -85.72
C LYS A 3 9.02 49.75 -84.19
N CYS A 4 10.16 49.41 -83.57
CA CYS A 4 11.51 49.00 -84.03
C CYS A 4 12.15 47.98 -83.05
N ILE A 5 13.45 48.10 -82.75
CA ILE A 5 14.33 47.23 -81.94
C ILE A 5 15.35 48.14 -81.20
N LEU A 6 15.74 47.88 -79.93
CA LEU A 6 17.15 47.65 -79.48
C LEU A 6 17.31 47.43 -77.94
N PHE A 7 18.28 46.57 -77.61
CA PHE A 7 18.88 46.18 -76.33
C PHE A 7 19.02 47.24 -75.21
N SER A 8 18.97 46.79 -73.94
CA SER A 8 20.17 46.66 -73.08
C SER A 8 19.88 45.93 -71.76
N LEU A 9 20.84 45.14 -71.27
CA LEU A 9 20.80 44.53 -69.93
C LEU A 9 20.90 45.63 -68.85
N LEU A 10 20.04 45.56 -67.83
CA LEU A 10 20.41 46.02 -66.49
C LEU A 10 20.40 44.84 -65.54
N TYR A 11 21.56 44.55 -64.96
CA TYR A 11 21.72 43.58 -63.88
C TYR A 11 20.89 43.99 -62.66
N LEU A 12 20.31 43.02 -61.96
CA LEU A 12 19.87 43.22 -60.58
C LEU A 12 21.12 43.51 -59.72
N ALA A 13 21.31 44.77 -59.36
CA ALA A 13 22.10 45.14 -58.20
C ALA A 13 21.18 45.15 -56.97
N THR A 14 20.71 43.96 -56.56
CA THR A 14 20.25 43.77 -55.19
C THR A 14 21.46 44.00 -54.29
N LEU A 15 21.48 45.16 -53.62
CA LEU A 15 22.41 45.46 -52.55
C LEU A 15 22.24 44.42 -51.44
N CYS A 16 23.06 43.36 -51.48
CA CYS A 16 23.31 42.51 -50.32
C CYS A 16 23.92 43.41 -49.24
N ARG A 17 23.09 43.79 -48.27
CA ARG A 17 23.51 44.52 -47.09
C ARG A 17 24.24 43.52 -46.21
N ALA A 18 25.56 43.61 -46.16
CA ALA A 18 26.39 42.68 -45.41
C ALA A 18 25.90 42.56 -43.95
N GLY A 19 25.69 41.32 -43.51
CA GLY A 19 25.36 40.96 -42.14
C GLY A 19 26.58 41.20 -41.26
N GLN A 20 26.54 42.30 -40.51
CA GLN A 20 27.58 42.60 -39.52
C GLN A 20 27.70 41.43 -38.55
N LEU A 21 28.94 41.01 -38.25
CA LEU A 21 29.21 40.05 -37.18
C LEU A 21 28.65 40.62 -35.87
N THR A 22 27.75 39.89 -35.20
CA THR A 22 27.21 40.25 -33.87
C THR A 22 27.09 39.02 -32.97
N LEU A 23 27.08 39.25 -31.66
CA LEU A 23 26.80 38.24 -30.63
C LEU A 23 25.73 38.81 -29.67
N PRO A 24 24.95 37.95 -28.96
CA PRO A 24 24.07 38.41 -27.90
C PRO A 24 24.84 39.04 -26.73
N ALA A 25 24.18 39.93 -26.00
CA ALA A 25 24.79 40.76 -24.96
C ALA A 25 25.35 40.01 -23.74
N VAL A 26 24.97 38.73 -23.57
CA VAL A 26 25.62 37.81 -22.61
C VAL A 26 27.11 37.64 -22.90
N PHE A 27 27.55 37.90 -24.14
CA PHE A 27 28.96 38.15 -24.48
C PHE A 27 29.25 39.65 -24.37
N SER A 28 29.93 40.04 -23.29
CA SER A 28 30.42 41.39 -23.03
C SER A 28 31.72 41.33 -22.22
N ASP A 29 32.40 42.48 -22.08
CA ASP A 29 33.54 42.61 -21.17
C ASP A 29 33.15 42.19 -19.74
N HIS A 30 34.12 41.72 -18.95
CA HIS A 30 33.92 41.22 -17.59
C HIS A 30 33.12 39.92 -17.44
N MET A 31 32.78 39.17 -18.51
CA MET A 31 31.99 37.94 -18.36
C MET A 31 32.75 36.76 -17.70
N VAL A 32 32.00 35.78 -17.20
CA VAL A 32 32.52 34.46 -16.80
C VAL A 32 32.01 33.41 -17.79
N LEU A 33 32.92 32.57 -18.29
CA LEU A 33 32.60 31.37 -19.06
C LEU A 33 32.63 30.15 -18.13
N GLN A 34 31.71 29.20 -18.34
CA GLN A 34 31.57 28.02 -17.50
C GLN A 34 32.82 27.12 -17.56
N ARG A 35 33.32 26.72 -16.39
CA ARG A 35 34.39 25.74 -16.23
C ARG A 35 33.90 24.31 -16.39
N ASP A 36 34.80 23.42 -16.78
CA ASP A 36 34.64 21.96 -16.80
C ASP A 36 33.45 21.43 -17.63
N LEU A 37 32.84 22.27 -18.47
CA LEU A 37 31.80 21.94 -19.45
C LEU A 37 32.15 22.58 -20.81
N PRO A 38 31.67 22.03 -21.94
CA PRO A 38 31.88 22.63 -23.24
C PRO A 38 31.21 24.02 -23.33
N VAL A 39 31.97 25.05 -23.70
CA VAL A 39 31.47 26.44 -23.72
C VAL A 39 30.94 26.77 -25.11
N THR A 40 29.64 27.05 -25.21
CA THR A 40 29.04 27.49 -26.47
C THR A 40 29.24 28.99 -26.67
N VAL A 41 29.77 29.37 -27.84
CA VAL A 41 29.86 30.75 -28.34
C VAL A 41 29.07 30.83 -29.65
N TRP A 42 28.16 31.78 -29.78
CA TRP A 42 27.28 31.89 -30.95
C TRP A 42 26.94 33.35 -31.27
N GLY A 43 26.40 33.56 -32.46
CA GLY A 43 25.97 34.87 -32.93
C GLY A 43 25.45 34.82 -34.36
N THR A 44 25.44 35.98 -35.01
CA THR A 44 25.08 36.13 -36.43
C THR A 44 26.22 36.74 -37.25
N ALA A 45 26.24 36.44 -38.54
CA ALA A 45 27.19 36.97 -39.54
C ALA A 45 26.63 36.73 -40.96
N ASP A 46 27.36 37.14 -42.01
CA ASP A 46 27.02 36.72 -43.39
C ASP A 46 26.98 35.18 -43.53
N ALA A 47 25.94 34.64 -44.15
CA ALA A 47 25.83 33.22 -44.51
C ALA A 47 27.06 32.74 -45.32
N GLY A 48 27.60 31.58 -44.96
CA GLY A 48 28.83 31.03 -45.55
C GLY A 48 30.14 31.67 -45.10
N ALA A 49 30.12 32.72 -44.26
CA ALA A 49 31.34 33.25 -43.65
C ALA A 49 31.97 32.21 -42.71
N THR A 50 33.30 32.14 -42.69
CA THR A 50 34.03 31.34 -41.70
C THR A 50 34.29 32.20 -40.48
N ILE A 51 33.77 31.78 -39.33
CA ILE A 51 33.97 32.41 -38.03
C ILE A 51 35.05 31.67 -37.27
N ARG A 52 36.01 32.40 -36.71
CA ARG A 52 37.11 31.90 -35.87
C ARG A 52 37.00 32.51 -34.48
N VAL A 53 36.97 31.65 -33.46
CA VAL A 53 36.89 32.02 -32.04
C VAL A 53 38.20 31.61 -31.37
N GLU A 54 38.82 32.54 -30.66
CA GLU A 54 40.08 32.36 -29.93
C GLU A 54 39.91 32.73 -28.46
N PHE A 55 40.16 31.77 -27.56
CA PHE A 55 40.08 31.96 -26.11
C PHE A 55 40.85 30.85 -25.36
N GLY A 56 41.47 31.17 -24.23
CA GLY A 56 42.07 30.17 -23.34
C GLY A 56 43.15 29.28 -23.97
N GLY A 57 43.84 29.76 -25.02
CA GLY A 57 44.79 28.96 -25.81
C GLY A 57 44.15 28.10 -26.91
N GLN A 58 42.82 28.04 -26.98
CA GLN A 58 42.07 27.36 -28.03
C GLN A 58 41.87 28.26 -29.26
N THR A 59 41.83 27.65 -30.44
CA THR A 59 41.25 28.20 -31.66
C THR A 59 40.23 27.21 -32.18
N LYS A 60 38.98 27.66 -32.40
CA LYS A 60 37.91 26.87 -33.01
C LYS A 60 37.28 27.66 -34.15
N THR A 61 36.69 26.97 -35.11
CA THR A 61 36.06 27.60 -36.28
C THR A 61 34.68 27.00 -36.58
N ALA A 62 33.78 27.82 -37.09
CA ALA A 62 32.48 27.41 -37.64
C ALA A 62 32.22 28.12 -38.97
N VAL A 63 31.23 27.64 -39.73
CA VAL A 63 30.71 28.33 -40.92
C VAL A 63 29.30 28.80 -40.58
N THR A 64 28.98 30.05 -40.92
CA THR A 64 27.63 30.60 -40.77
C THR A 64 26.65 29.87 -41.69
N ASP A 65 25.50 29.47 -41.16
CA ASP A 65 24.45 28.78 -41.91
C ASP A 65 23.65 29.71 -42.83
N SER A 66 22.67 29.14 -43.55
CA SER A 66 21.78 29.88 -44.45
C SER A 66 20.79 30.83 -43.76
N SER A 67 20.66 30.74 -42.44
CA SER A 67 19.82 31.62 -41.60
C SER A 67 20.59 32.82 -41.06
N ASN A 68 21.90 32.90 -41.36
CA ASN A 68 22.88 33.88 -40.84
C ASN A 68 23.34 33.60 -39.39
N HIS A 69 23.12 32.40 -38.87
CA HIS A 69 23.56 32.00 -37.52
C HIS A 69 24.84 31.19 -37.56
N TRP A 70 25.66 31.30 -36.51
CA TRP A 70 26.84 30.45 -36.33
C TRP A 70 26.99 30.05 -34.86
N LYS A 71 27.56 28.85 -34.63
CA LYS A 71 27.83 28.30 -33.30
C LYS A 71 29.19 27.61 -33.29
N VAL A 72 29.99 27.92 -32.27
CA VAL A 72 31.26 27.28 -31.93
C VAL A 72 31.14 26.68 -30.53
N ILE A 73 31.76 25.52 -30.32
CA ILE A 73 31.93 24.91 -29.00
C ILE A 73 33.43 24.91 -28.68
N LEU A 74 33.80 25.57 -27.59
CA LEU A 74 35.13 25.48 -27.00
C LEU A 74 35.18 24.23 -26.09
N ASP A 75 36.34 23.59 -26.02
CA ASP A 75 36.56 22.44 -25.14
C ASP A 75 36.45 22.89 -23.66
N PRO A 76 36.07 21.98 -22.74
CA PRO A 76 36.06 22.27 -21.31
C PRO A 76 37.38 22.88 -20.80
N MET A 77 37.27 23.86 -19.91
CA MET A 77 38.41 24.58 -19.34
C MET A 77 38.36 24.56 -17.81
N PRO A 78 39.50 24.39 -17.11
CA PRO A 78 39.54 24.55 -15.67
C PRO A 78 39.28 26.01 -15.27
N ALA A 79 38.91 26.21 -14.00
CA ALA A 79 38.75 27.55 -13.42
C ALA A 79 40.01 28.43 -13.62
N SER A 80 39.80 29.71 -13.91
CA SER A 80 40.87 30.68 -14.11
C SER A 80 40.40 32.09 -13.72
N SER A 81 40.99 32.60 -12.65
CA SER A 81 40.85 34.01 -12.23
C SER A 81 41.75 34.97 -13.00
N GLU A 82 42.55 34.50 -13.97
CA GLU A 82 43.33 35.34 -14.86
C GLU A 82 42.44 36.01 -15.93
N PRO A 83 42.43 37.35 -16.04
CA PRO A 83 41.72 38.07 -17.10
C PRO A 83 42.25 37.71 -18.50
N ARG A 84 41.36 37.24 -19.38
CA ARG A 84 41.70 36.88 -20.76
C ARG A 84 40.85 37.66 -21.77
N LYS A 85 41.26 37.62 -23.04
CA LYS A 85 40.48 38.15 -24.16
C LYS A 85 39.78 37.02 -24.91
N LEU A 86 38.48 37.16 -25.16
CA LEU A 86 37.77 36.39 -26.18
C LEU A 86 37.82 37.18 -27.49
N ILE A 87 38.32 36.56 -28.56
CA ILE A 87 38.41 37.18 -29.88
C ILE A 87 37.56 36.37 -30.86
N ILE A 88 36.66 37.05 -31.56
CA ILE A 88 35.85 36.47 -32.64
C ILE A 88 36.18 37.22 -33.92
N SER A 89 36.55 36.49 -34.98
CA SER A 89 36.86 37.06 -36.30
C SER A 89 36.08 36.35 -37.40
N SER A 90 35.70 37.09 -38.44
CA SER A 90 35.01 36.58 -39.63
C SER A 90 35.91 36.68 -40.86
N SER A 91 35.75 35.76 -41.81
CA SER A 91 36.42 35.79 -43.12
C SER A 91 36.11 37.05 -43.95
N ASN A 92 35.12 37.87 -43.55
CA ASN A 92 34.85 39.19 -44.13
C ASN A 92 35.68 40.35 -43.50
N ASN A 93 36.67 40.04 -42.65
CA ASN A 93 37.52 40.95 -41.87
C ASN A 93 36.82 41.68 -40.69
N SER A 94 35.60 41.32 -40.32
CA SER A 94 35.00 41.79 -39.06
C SER A 94 35.66 41.11 -37.85
N VAL A 95 35.96 41.87 -36.80
CA VAL A 95 36.53 41.36 -35.54
C VAL A 95 35.82 41.98 -34.34
N ILE A 96 35.41 41.13 -33.39
CA ILE A 96 34.91 41.50 -32.06
C ILE A 96 35.89 41.00 -31.02
N GLN A 97 36.14 41.79 -29.97
CA GLN A 97 36.96 41.40 -28.82
C GLN A 97 36.25 41.77 -27.53
N TYR A 98 36.26 40.84 -26.57
CA TYR A 98 35.83 41.08 -25.18
C TYR A 98 37.03 40.87 -24.24
N SER A 99 37.15 41.72 -23.24
CA SER A 99 38.25 41.77 -22.27
C SER A 99 37.76 41.45 -20.84
N ASP A 100 38.70 41.11 -19.95
CA ASP A 100 38.41 40.67 -18.58
C ASP A 100 37.47 39.45 -18.51
N VAL A 101 37.62 38.52 -19.45
CA VAL A 101 36.87 37.27 -19.48
C VAL A 101 37.55 36.26 -18.54
N LEU A 102 36.78 35.74 -17.58
CA LEU A 102 37.22 34.72 -16.62
C LEU A 102 36.63 33.33 -16.94
N VAL A 103 37.16 32.28 -16.30
CA VAL A 103 36.58 30.93 -16.35
C VAL A 103 36.23 30.48 -14.94
N GLY A 104 34.99 30.03 -14.71
CA GLY A 104 34.46 29.76 -13.37
C GLY A 104 33.07 29.14 -13.41
N GLU A 105 32.29 29.26 -12.33
CA GLU A 105 30.90 28.80 -12.31
C GLU A 105 29.96 29.86 -12.87
N VAL A 106 28.94 29.45 -13.61
CA VAL A 106 27.89 30.31 -14.17
C VAL A 106 26.53 29.76 -13.77
N TRP A 107 25.73 30.56 -13.07
CA TRP A 107 24.42 30.16 -12.58
C TRP A 107 23.31 31.09 -13.08
N LEU A 108 22.22 30.50 -13.59
CA LEU A 108 21.00 31.22 -13.94
C LEU A 108 20.16 31.46 -12.68
N CYS A 109 19.89 32.73 -12.36
CA CYS A 109 19.20 33.12 -11.13
C CYS A 109 17.81 33.68 -11.47
N SER A 110 16.76 32.87 -11.36
CA SER A 110 15.44 33.15 -11.94
C SER A 110 14.26 32.95 -10.98
N GLY A 111 13.05 33.31 -11.41
CA GLY A 111 11.84 33.30 -10.60
C GLY A 111 11.20 34.68 -10.44
N GLN A 112 10.30 34.83 -9.46
CA GLN A 112 9.50 36.04 -9.28
C GLN A 112 10.10 37.06 -8.31
N SER A 113 9.24 37.77 -7.58
CA SER A 113 9.51 38.88 -6.67
C SER A 113 10.61 38.62 -5.66
N ASN A 114 10.67 37.43 -5.06
CA ASN A 114 11.69 37.12 -4.05
C ASN A 114 13.07 36.83 -4.66
N MET A 115 13.18 36.28 -5.88
CA MET A 115 14.44 36.28 -6.65
C MET A 115 14.79 37.69 -7.16
N HIS A 116 13.79 38.46 -7.63
CA HIS A 116 14.00 39.80 -8.18
C HIS A 116 14.36 40.86 -7.10
N TRP A 117 14.20 40.54 -5.82
CA TRP A 117 14.39 41.47 -4.71
C TRP A 117 15.85 41.95 -4.60
N PRO A 118 16.12 43.27 -4.73
CA PRO A 118 17.48 43.79 -4.71
C PRO A 118 18.05 43.84 -3.29
N MET A 119 19.38 43.85 -3.15
CA MET A 119 20.08 43.98 -1.86
C MET A 119 19.65 45.22 -1.06
N GLU A 120 19.34 46.36 -1.70
CA GLU A 120 18.86 47.56 -1.01
C GLU A 120 17.44 47.45 -0.45
N GLY A 121 16.63 46.52 -0.98
CA GLY A 121 15.28 46.22 -0.54
C GLY A 121 14.31 47.42 -0.49
N ARG A 122 13.31 47.29 0.38
CA ARG A 122 12.46 48.40 0.86
C ARG A 122 12.67 48.64 2.34
N GLU A 123 12.80 47.55 3.10
CA GLU A 123 13.22 47.54 4.49
C GLU A 123 14.75 47.39 4.54
N LYS A 124 15.41 48.38 5.13
CA LYS A 124 16.86 48.36 5.35
C LYS A 124 17.13 47.72 6.71
N THR A 125 17.88 46.63 6.72
CA THR A 125 18.48 46.10 7.95
C THR A 125 19.92 46.60 8.05
N GLU A 126 20.48 46.68 9.25
CA GLU A 126 21.90 47.00 9.43
C GLU A 126 22.80 45.96 8.72
N SER A 127 22.36 44.70 8.66
CA SER A 127 23.05 43.63 7.96
C SER A 127 23.10 43.80 6.44
N THR A 128 22.03 44.27 5.78
CA THR A 128 22.03 44.43 4.31
C THR A 128 22.88 45.60 3.85
N GLU A 129 22.84 46.75 4.53
CA GLU A 129 23.74 47.87 4.18
C GLU A 129 25.21 47.55 4.48
N ALA A 130 25.52 46.81 5.56
CA ALA A 130 26.87 46.30 5.81
C ALA A 130 27.33 45.32 4.71
N ALA A 131 26.46 44.39 4.29
CA ALA A 131 26.75 43.45 3.20
C ALA A 131 26.97 44.14 1.85
N ILE A 132 26.21 45.21 1.54
CA ILE A 132 26.41 46.04 0.34
C ILE A 132 27.75 46.78 0.42
N ALA A 133 28.06 47.43 1.55
CA ALA A 133 29.33 48.15 1.73
C ALA A 133 30.55 47.22 1.59
N ALA A 134 30.42 45.96 2.01
CA ALA A 134 31.43 44.92 1.88
C ALA A 134 31.45 44.19 0.52
N ALA A 135 30.54 44.50 -0.43
CA ALA A 135 30.36 43.78 -1.69
C ALA A 135 31.44 44.09 -2.76
N ASN A 136 32.72 44.08 -2.38
CA ASN A 136 33.86 44.31 -3.28
C ASN A 136 34.51 42.98 -3.69
N TYR A 137 33.83 42.21 -4.54
CA TYR A 137 34.26 40.88 -4.96
C TYR A 137 34.56 40.84 -6.46
N PRO A 138 35.69 41.37 -6.96
CA PRO A 138 36.03 41.43 -8.38
C PRO A 138 36.42 40.06 -9.00
N GLN A 139 35.92 38.95 -8.47
CA GLN A 139 35.84 37.64 -9.13
C GLN A 139 34.40 37.09 -9.20
N ILE A 140 33.44 37.78 -8.57
CA ILE A 140 32.01 37.62 -8.83
C ILE A 140 31.65 38.60 -9.96
N ARG A 141 30.82 38.16 -10.89
CA ARG A 141 30.33 38.94 -12.04
C ARG A 141 28.82 38.90 -12.06
N LEU A 142 28.22 40.07 -12.24
CA LEU A 142 26.78 40.28 -12.14
C LEU A 142 26.25 40.63 -13.53
N PHE A 143 25.28 39.88 -14.03
CA PHE A 143 24.55 40.20 -15.25
C PHE A 143 23.07 40.33 -14.92
N ARG A 144 22.47 41.50 -15.22
CA ARG A 144 21.07 41.77 -14.91
C ARG A 144 20.24 41.86 -16.19
N THR A 145 19.37 40.87 -16.41
CA THR A 145 18.45 40.85 -17.54
C THR A 145 17.38 41.94 -17.38
N PRO A 146 17.15 42.81 -18.38
CA PRO A 146 16.07 43.79 -18.32
C PRO A 146 14.70 43.13 -18.33
N SER A 147 13.78 43.58 -17.48
CA SER A 147 12.42 43.05 -17.41
C SER A 147 11.64 43.37 -18.69
N LYS A 148 11.29 42.32 -19.45
CA LYS A 148 10.53 42.39 -20.71
C LYS A 148 9.65 41.16 -20.89
N PHE A 149 8.63 41.26 -21.73
CA PHE A 149 7.83 40.14 -22.22
C PHE A 149 7.61 40.30 -23.74
N ALA A 150 7.48 39.20 -24.47
CA ALA A 150 7.31 39.22 -25.93
C ALA A 150 6.49 38.01 -26.43
N ALA A 151 5.70 38.21 -27.49
CA ALA A 151 5.00 37.15 -28.19
C ALA A 151 5.96 36.12 -28.82
N GLN A 152 7.13 36.58 -29.26
CA GLN A 152 8.12 35.78 -29.97
C GLN A 152 9.49 35.82 -29.29
N PRO A 153 10.30 34.74 -29.37
CA PRO A 153 11.66 34.70 -28.85
C PRO A 153 12.51 35.89 -29.30
N GLN A 154 13.26 36.47 -28.37
CA GLN A 154 14.17 37.60 -28.60
C GLN A 154 15.61 37.10 -28.54
N GLU A 155 16.40 37.31 -29.59
CA GLU A 155 17.78 36.83 -29.64
C GLU A 155 18.77 37.65 -28.78
N ASN A 156 18.35 38.79 -28.24
CA ASN A 156 19.26 39.71 -27.53
C ASN A 156 18.54 40.59 -26.50
N VAL A 157 19.30 41.11 -25.53
CA VAL A 157 18.88 42.06 -24.48
C VAL A 157 19.82 43.26 -24.40
N ASN A 158 19.39 44.34 -23.75
CA ASN A 158 20.24 45.50 -23.48
C ASN A 158 20.81 45.42 -22.06
N ALA A 159 21.91 44.69 -21.90
CA ALA A 159 22.62 44.50 -20.63
C ALA A 159 24.11 44.20 -20.89
N SER A 160 24.91 44.13 -19.83
CA SER A 160 26.31 43.68 -19.89
C SER A 160 26.72 43.14 -18.53
N TRP A 161 27.82 42.39 -18.49
CA TRP A 161 28.41 41.96 -17.21
C TRP A 161 29.03 43.14 -16.46
N GLN A 162 28.92 43.09 -15.13
CA GLN A 162 29.51 44.06 -14.22
C GLN A 162 30.37 43.35 -13.18
N LEU A 163 31.46 44.01 -12.76
CA LEU A 163 32.19 43.64 -11.55
C LEU A 163 31.24 43.72 -10.34
N CYS A 164 31.31 42.75 -9.42
CA CYS A 164 30.63 42.88 -8.13
C CYS A 164 31.33 43.96 -7.29
N SER A 165 30.65 45.09 -7.12
CA SER A 165 31.03 46.25 -6.32
C SER A 165 29.85 46.66 -5.43
N PRO A 166 30.03 47.52 -4.42
CA PRO A 166 28.93 48.05 -3.61
C PRO A 166 27.82 48.74 -4.42
N GLU A 167 28.11 49.24 -5.62
CA GLU A 167 27.12 49.91 -6.48
C GLU A 167 26.34 48.92 -7.35
N SER A 168 27.01 47.95 -7.98
CA SER A 168 26.34 46.92 -8.79
C SER A 168 25.55 45.93 -7.92
N ALA A 169 26.13 45.49 -6.79
CA ALA A 169 25.48 44.58 -5.85
C ALA A 169 24.21 45.18 -5.21
N ARG A 170 24.20 46.50 -4.93
CA ARG A 170 23.07 47.21 -4.31
C ARG A 170 21.73 46.97 -5.02
N THR A 171 21.74 46.94 -6.36
CA THR A 171 20.53 46.76 -7.19
C THR A 171 20.37 45.36 -7.77
N PHE A 172 21.27 44.43 -7.41
CA PHE A 172 21.24 43.03 -7.84
C PHE A 172 20.44 42.16 -6.86
N SER A 173 19.93 41.04 -7.34
CA SER A 173 19.22 40.03 -6.54
C SER A 173 19.99 39.67 -5.27
N ALA A 174 19.35 39.86 -4.11
CA ALA A 174 19.97 39.57 -2.83
C ALA A 174 20.25 38.08 -2.66
N VAL A 175 19.28 37.22 -3.01
CA VAL A 175 19.39 35.76 -2.90
C VAL A 175 20.51 35.24 -3.80
N ALA A 176 20.58 35.72 -5.05
CA ALA A 176 21.66 35.35 -5.98
C ALA A 176 23.03 35.85 -5.50
N TYR A 177 23.11 37.06 -4.94
CA TYR A 177 24.34 37.60 -4.37
C TYR A 177 24.86 36.72 -3.22
N TYR A 178 24.03 36.38 -2.25
CA TYR A 178 24.45 35.53 -1.12
C TYR A 178 24.86 34.12 -1.56
N PHE A 179 24.11 33.52 -2.50
CA PHE A 179 24.45 32.26 -3.15
C PHE A 179 25.84 32.31 -3.81
N GLY A 180 26.06 33.26 -4.71
CA GLY A 180 27.34 33.38 -5.43
C GLY A 180 28.51 33.79 -4.53
N ARG A 181 28.25 34.55 -3.45
CA ARG A 181 29.26 34.89 -2.43
C ARG A 181 29.72 33.64 -1.69
N LYS A 182 28.80 32.76 -1.28
CA LYS A 182 29.13 31.49 -0.63
C LYS A 182 29.89 30.56 -1.57
N LEU A 183 29.41 30.32 -2.79
CA LEU A 183 30.15 29.52 -3.77
C LEU A 183 31.54 30.09 -4.07
N LYS A 184 31.70 31.43 -4.16
CA LYS A 184 33.01 32.06 -4.35
C LYS A 184 33.96 31.84 -3.17
N GLN A 185 33.42 31.83 -1.95
CA GLN A 185 34.17 31.60 -0.72
C GLN A 185 34.67 30.14 -0.67
N ASP A 186 33.76 29.19 -0.85
CA ASP A 186 33.99 27.79 -0.49
C ASP A 186 34.60 26.98 -1.65
N LEU A 187 34.25 27.28 -2.92
CA LEU A 187 34.92 26.70 -4.10
C LEU A 187 36.20 27.44 -4.53
N ASN A 188 36.38 28.68 -4.06
CA ASN A 188 37.45 29.59 -4.43
C ASN A 188 37.62 29.91 -5.94
N VAL A 189 36.61 29.70 -6.79
CA VAL A 189 36.65 30.00 -8.25
C VAL A 189 35.87 31.27 -8.64
N PRO A 190 36.09 31.90 -9.80
CA PRO A 190 35.21 32.97 -10.29
C PRO A 190 33.74 32.52 -10.40
N VAL A 191 32.79 33.42 -10.18
CA VAL A 191 31.35 33.13 -10.22
C VAL A 191 30.59 34.17 -11.04
N GLY A 192 29.91 33.73 -12.10
CA GLY A 192 28.99 34.53 -12.89
C GLY A 192 27.54 34.28 -12.49
N LEU A 193 26.80 35.33 -12.17
CA LEU A 193 25.38 35.27 -11.82
C LEU A 193 24.54 35.96 -12.91
N LEU A 194 23.76 35.16 -13.62
CA LEU A 194 22.80 35.62 -14.64
C LEU A 194 21.43 35.86 -13.99
N GLN A 195 21.16 37.07 -13.48
CA GLN A 195 19.84 37.41 -12.93
C GLN A 195 18.81 37.54 -14.06
N CYS A 196 17.78 36.71 -14.02
CA CYS A 196 16.67 36.65 -14.97
C CYS A 196 15.35 36.47 -14.21
N ALA A 197 14.90 37.51 -13.50
CA ALA A 197 13.77 37.46 -12.57
C ALA A 197 12.86 38.69 -12.69
N LEU A 198 11.55 38.52 -12.41
CA LEU A 198 10.54 39.59 -12.49
C LEU A 198 9.39 39.36 -11.50
N GLY A 199 9.02 40.38 -10.72
CA GLY A 199 7.96 40.27 -9.71
C GLY A 199 6.53 40.04 -10.22
N ALA A 200 5.77 39.26 -9.45
CA ALA A 200 4.36 38.88 -9.67
C ALA A 200 4.11 38.24 -11.06
N THR A 201 4.68 37.05 -11.24
CA THR A 201 4.65 36.26 -12.47
C THR A 201 4.42 34.78 -12.12
N PRO A 202 3.51 34.07 -12.79
CA PRO A 202 3.36 32.63 -12.61
C PRO A 202 4.47 31.88 -13.34
N ILE A 203 4.77 30.66 -12.91
CA ILE A 203 5.79 29.78 -13.53
C ILE A 203 5.58 29.59 -15.04
N VAL A 204 4.33 29.49 -15.50
CA VAL A 204 3.98 29.26 -16.92
C VAL A 204 4.46 30.37 -17.87
N ALA A 205 4.71 31.58 -17.37
CA ALA A 205 5.27 32.67 -18.17
C ALA A 205 6.75 32.45 -18.52
N TRP A 206 7.46 31.64 -17.73
CA TRP A 206 8.89 31.30 -17.85
C TRP A 206 9.15 29.97 -18.58
N THR A 207 8.13 29.14 -18.74
CA THR A 207 8.19 27.85 -19.44
C THR A 207 8.36 28.03 -20.96
N ALA A 208 9.22 27.23 -21.58
CA ALA A 208 9.33 27.15 -23.04
C ALA A 208 8.09 26.44 -23.62
N PRO A 209 7.56 26.85 -24.80
CA PRO A 209 6.32 26.27 -25.34
C PRO A 209 6.32 24.73 -25.46
N GLU A 210 7.46 24.12 -25.79
CA GLU A 210 7.58 22.66 -25.87
C GLU A 210 7.46 21.93 -24.52
N GLY A 211 7.68 22.60 -23.39
CA GLY A 211 7.62 21.98 -22.06
C GLY A 211 6.21 21.57 -21.66
N PHE A 212 5.21 22.26 -22.21
CA PHE A 212 3.79 21.92 -22.04
C PHE A 212 3.31 20.78 -22.96
N ALA A 213 4.08 20.40 -23.98
CA ALA A 213 3.62 19.50 -25.02
C ALA A 213 3.37 18.08 -24.47
N GLY A 214 2.21 17.49 -24.80
CA GLY A 214 1.83 16.14 -24.36
C GLY A 214 1.31 16.06 -22.91
N ARG A 215 1.20 17.17 -22.18
CA ARG A 215 0.70 17.22 -20.80
C ARG A 215 -0.76 17.67 -20.78
N GLU A 216 -1.71 16.77 -20.55
CA GLU A 216 -3.14 17.12 -20.58
C GLU A 216 -3.50 18.19 -19.53
N THR A 217 -2.90 18.13 -18.33
CA THR A 217 -3.03 19.13 -17.25
C THR A 217 -2.59 20.54 -17.66
N LEU A 218 -1.74 20.69 -18.67
CA LEU A 218 -1.17 21.98 -19.12
C LEU A 218 -1.57 22.37 -20.56
N LYS A 219 -2.50 21.64 -21.17
CA LYS A 219 -2.92 21.80 -22.57
C LYS A 219 -3.37 23.22 -22.94
N SER A 220 -4.11 23.89 -22.05
CA SER A 220 -4.54 25.29 -22.25
C SER A 220 -3.37 26.27 -22.31
N PHE A 221 -2.32 26.05 -21.51
CA PHE A 221 -1.08 26.82 -21.57
C PHE A 221 -0.32 26.54 -22.87
N TYR A 222 -0.25 25.28 -23.32
CA TYR A 222 0.35 24.91 -24.61
C TYR A 222 -0.33 25.60 -25.79
N GLU A 223 -1.66 25.57 -25.85
CA GLU A 223 -2.45 26.22 -26.91
C GLU A 223 -2.30 27.74 -26.91
N THR A 224 -2.11 28.34 -25.73
CA THR A 224 -1.84 29.78 -25.62
C THR A 224 -0.42 30.12 -26.08
N ALA A 225 0.58 29.41 -25.56
CA ALA A 225 2.00 29.64 -25.84
C ALA A 225 2.38 29.42 -27.31
N THR A 226 1.64 28.56 -28.04
CA THR A 226 1.87 28.28 -29.46
C THR A 226 1.10 29.21 -30.42
N ARG A 227 0.27 30.13 -29.90
CA ARG A 227 -0.60 31.01 -30.70
C ARG A 227 -0.47 32.50 -30.31
N LEU A 228 0.73 32.93 -29.92
CA LEU A 228 0.98 34.32 -29.50
C LEU A 228 1.11 35.32 -30.68
N ASP A 229 1.24 34.84 -31.92
CA ASP A 229 1.30 35.70 -33.11
C ASP A 229 0.01 36.48 -33.33
N GLY A 230 0.13 37.80 -33.45
CA GLY A 230 -1.00 38.71 -33.67
C GLY A 230 -1.87 38.97 -32.43
N VAL A 231 -1.51 38.44 -31.25
CA VAL A 231 -2.24 38.71 -30.00
C VAL A 231 -2.03 40.16 -29.57
N GLU A 232 -3.12 40.93 -29.48
CA GLU A 232 -3.08 42.38 -29.20
C GLU A 232 -2.53 42.74 -27.81
N LYS A 233 -2.60 41.82 -26.85
CA LYS A 233 -2.16 42.05 -25.46
C LYS A 233 -1.32 40.88 -24.95
N ILE A 234 -0.01 41.09 -24.90
CA ILE A 234 0.96 40.26 -24.18
C ILE A 234 1.35 40.97 -22.89
N ASP A 235 1.44 40.23 -21.79
CA ASP A 235 1.94 40.73 -20.51
C ASP A 235 2.75 39.67 -19.74
N ARG A 236 3.18 39.99 -18.52
CA ARG A 236 4.01 39.13 -17.66
C ARG A 236 3.30 37.87 -17.11
N LEU A 237 1.97 37.75 -17.30
CA LEU A 237 1.19 36.57 -16.91
C LEU A 237 0.97 35.62 -18.10
N THR A 238 1.20 36.11 -19.31
CA THR A 238 1.01 35.36 -20.55
C THR A 238 2.00 34.18 -20.63
N PRO A 239 1.54 32.93 -20.85
CA PRO A 239 2.41 31.76 -20.98
C PRO A 239 3.56 31.97 -21.98
N SER A 240 4.76 31.52 -21.63
CA SER A 240 6.02 31.69 -22.38
C SER A 240 6.46 33.13 -22.70
N ALA A 241 5.72 34.18 -22.33
CA ALA A 241 6.08 35.54 -22.73
C ALA A 241 7.36 36.09 -22.07
N LEU A 242 7.69 35.62 -20.85
CA LEU A 242 8.96 35.93 -20.17
C LEU A 242 10.08 34.99 -20.62
N PHE A 243 9.77 33.73 -20.90
CA PHE A 243 10.70 32.82 -21.58
C PHE A 243 11.26 33.47 -22.85
N ASN A 244 10.37 33.93 -23.73
CA ASN A 244 10.69 34.55 -25.01
C ASN A 244 11.60 35.78 -24.88
N ALA A 245 11.37 36.65 -23.89
CA ALA A 245 12.02 37.96 -23.81
C ALA A 245 13.19 38.06 -22.82
N MET A 246 13.25 37.17 -21.83
CA MET A 246 14.24 37.21 -20.75
C MET A 246 15.09 35.95 -20.66
N VAL A 247 14.54 34.76 -20.92
CA VAL A 247 15.29 33.49 -20.80
C VAL A 247 15.99 33.15 -22.12
N TYR A 248 15.24 33.15 -23.23
CA TYR A 248 15.73 32.81 -24.58
C TYR A 248 16.98 33.59 -25.05
N PRO A 249 17.15 34.90 -24.76
CA PRO A 249 18.37 35.64 -25.13
C PRO A 249 19.67 35.05 -24.57
N HIS A 250 19.60 34.26 -23.50
CA HIS A 250 20.74 33.60 -22.85
C HIS A 250 20.95 32.17 -23.33
N ILE A 251 20.11 31.66 -24.23
CA ILE A 251 20.21 30.30 -24.73
C ILE A 251 21.05 30.31 -26.02
N PRO A 252 22.07 29.43 -26.17
CA PRO A 252 22.54 28.39 -25.27
C PRO A 252 23.85 28.74 -24.53
N PHE A 253 23.89 29.81 -23.71
CA PHE A 253 25.04 30.10 -22.85
C PHE A 253 25.26 28.95 -21.89
N THR A 254 26.46 28.38 -21.86
CA THR A 254 26.75 27.25 -20.96
C THR A 254 26.65 27.73 -19.51
N ILE A 255 25.75 27.12 -18.75
CA ILE A 255 25.56 27.31 -17.31
C ILE A 255 25.87 26.00 -16.58
N ARG A 256 26.23 26.08 -15.30
CA ARG A 256 26.30 24.91 -14.42
C ARG A 256 24.91 24.41 -14.07
N GLY A 257 24.02 25.33 -13.72
CA GLY A 257 22.68 25.06 -13.21
C GLY A 257 21.89 26.34 -13.01
N ALA A 258 20.69 26.21 -12.43
CA ALA A 258 19.80 27.31 -12.14
C ALA A 258 19.35 27.31 -10.67
N ILE A 259 19.16 28.52 -10.13
CA ILE A 259 18.47 28.73 -8.86
C ILE A 259 17.15 29.47 -9.08
N TRP A 260 16.12 29.09 -8.33
CA TRP A 260 14.74 29.52 -8.54
C TRP A 260 14.06 29.96 -7.25
N TYR A 261 13.42 31.13 -7.24
CA TYR A 261 12.58 31.55 -6.11
C TYR A 261 11.26 32.13 -6.62
N GLN A 262 10.25 31.27 -6.62
CA GLN A 262 8.91 31.56 -7.10
C GLN A 262 7.89 30.61 -6.45
N GLY A 263 6.64 31.05 -6.42
CA GLY A 263 5.47 30.26 -6.01
C GLY A 263 4.35 31.14 -5.47
N GLU A 264 4.60 32.38 -5.08
CA GLU A 264 3.58 33.28 -4.51
C GLU A 264 2.48 33.68 -5.51
N ALA A 265 2.72 33.46 -6.82
CA ALA A 265 1.69 33.61 -7.87
C ALA A 265 0.91 32.32 -8.16
N ASP A 266 1.41 31.16 -7.72
CA ASP A 266 0.90 29.82 -8.07
C ASP A 266 0.49 29.00 -6.82
N TYR A 267 0.56 29.55 -5.59
CA TYR A 267 0.35 28.79 -4.34
C TYR A 267 -1.03 28.11 -4.16
N ARG A 268 -1.99 28.37 -5.06
CA ARG A 268 -3.30 27.70 -5.09
C ARG A 268 -3.33 26.47 -6.01
N ASP A 269 -2.23 26.14 -6.68
CA ASP A 269 -2.14 25.04 -7.64
C ASP A 269 -2.12 23.65 -7.00
N GLY A 270 -1.60 23.54 -5.78
CA GLY A 270 -1.22 22.24 -5.18
C GLY A 270 -0.38 21.42 -6.16
N LYS A 271 -0.81 20.17 -6.42
CA LYS A 271 -0.14 19.22 -7.33
C LYS A 271 0.06 19.73 -8.77
N LEU A 272 -0.75 20.68 -9.26
CA LEU A 272 -0.55 21.28 -10.59
C LEU A 272 0.80 22.00 -10.72
N TYR A 273 1.38 22.46 -9.61
CA TYR A 273 2.69 23.11 -9.59
C TYR A 273 3.84 22.14 -9.88
N VAL A 274 3.70 20.85 -9.53
CA VAL A 274 4.67 19.80 -9.88
C VAL A 274 4.75 19.66 -11.39
N ASP A 275 3.60 19.54 -12.05
CA ASP A 275 3.52 19.45 -13.51
C ASP A 275 4.03 20.71 -14.22
N LYS A 276 3.66 21.90 -13.72
CA LYS A 276 4.17 23.18 -14.25
C LYS A 276 5.70 23.28 -14.10
N THR A 277 6.27 22.79 -13.00
CA THR A 277 7.72 22.77 -12.78
C THR A 277 8.42 21.75 -13.68
N ARG A 278 7.83 20.56 -13.86
CA ARG A 278 8.32 19.56 -14.82
C ARG A 278 8.34 20.12 -16.24
N ALA A 279 7.29 20.82 -16.65
CA ALA A 279 7.23 21.53 -17.94
C ALA A 279 8.28 22.65 -18.08
N LEU A 280 8.52 23.45 -17.02
CA LEU A 280 9.60 24.45 -17.00
C LEU A 280 10.96 23.79 -17.28
N LEU A 281 11.26 22.72 -16.54
CA LEU A 281 12.55 22.02 -16.60
C LEU A 281 12.75 21.27 -17.91
N ASP A 282 11.78 20.50 -18.38
CA ASP A 282 11.84 19.83 -19.68
C ASP A 282 12.10 20.83 -20.81
N GLY A 283 11.37 21.96 -20.78
CA GLY A 283 11.52 23.03 -21.76
C GLY A 283 12.90 23.69 -21.73
N TRP A 284 13.42 24.01 -20.54
CA TRP A 284 14.74 24.63 -20.39
C TRP A 284 15.88 23.66 -20.70
N ARG A 285 15.91 22.47 -20.08
CA ARG A 285 16.95 21.45 -20.29
C ARG A 285 17.07 21.06 -21.76
N LYS A 286 15.94 20.90 -22.46
CA LYS A 286 15.90 20.67 -23.91
C LYS A 286 16.46 21.83 -24.75
N ARG A 287 16.18 23.08 -24.37
CA ARG A 287 16.67 24.28 -25.09
C ARG A 287 18.16 24.55 -24.86
N TRP A 288 18.67 24.29 -23.66
CA TRP A 288 20.10 24.32 -23.35
C TRP A 288 20.86 23.10 -23.88
N GLY A 289 20.18 21.95 -24.03
CA GLY A 289 20.76 20.68 -24.45
C GLY A 289 21.52 19.96 -23.33
N THR A 290 21.14 20.17 -22.07
CA THR A 290 21.77 19.54 -20.90
C THR A 290 20.84 19.51 -19.69
N ASP A 291 20.87 18.40 -18.94
CA ASP A 291 20.05 18.19 -17.75
C ASP A 291 20.72 18.80 -16.51
N PHE A 292 20.78 20.13 -16.48
CA PHE A 292 21.45 20.87 -15.42
C PHE A 292 20.68 20.82 -14.07
N PRO A 293 21.37 20.95 -12.92
CA PRO A 293 20.74 21.00 -11.60
C PRO A 293 19.89 22.26 -11.39
N PHE A 294 18.78 22.11 -10.67
CA PHE A 294 17.83 23.18 -10.40
C PHE A 294 17.44 23.23 -8.92
N TYR A 295 17.94 24.23 -8.20
CA TYR A 295 17.66 24.38 -6.78
C TYR A 295 16.65 25.51 -6.55
N PHE A 296 15.61 25.25 -5.79
CA PHE A 296 14.53 26.21 -5.57
C PHE A 296 14.26 26.47 -4.10
N VAL A 297 13.56 27.56 -3.81
CA VAL A 297 13.21 27.97 -2.45
C VAL A 297 11.74 27.67 -2.18
N GLN A 298 11.44 27.12 -1.00
CA GLN A 298 10.08 26.97 -0.50
C GLN A 298 9.42 28.37 -0.38
N VAL A 299 8.13 28.50 -0.68
CA VAL A 299 7.41 29.76 -0.41
C VAL A 299 7.33 29.97 1.10
N THR A 300 7.58 31.19 1.57
CA THR A 300 7.58 31.51 3.00
C THR A 300 6.15 31.62 3.57
N PRO A 301 5.92 31.27 4.85
CA PRO A 301 4.63 31.44 5.53
C PRO A 301 4.18 32.90 5.48
N PHE A 302 2.90 33.13 5.17
CA PHE A 302 2.29 34.45 5.02
C PHE A 302 0.79 34.38 5.35
N ALA A 303 0.27 35.41 6.00
CA ALA A 303 -1.14 35.49 6.39
C ALA A 303 -2.01 35.97 5.22
N TYR A 304 -2.49 35.03 4.39
CA TYR A 304 -3.52 35.34 3.40
C TYR A 304 -4.90 35.43 4.09
N PRO A 305 -5.51 36.64 4.19
CA PRO A 305 -6.62 36.88 5.13
C PRO A 305 -7.98 36.33 4.68
N ASN A 306 -8.10 35.89 3.43
CA ASN A 306 -9.36 35.42 2.82
C ASN A 306 -9.25 34.01 2.21
N ASP A 307 -8.13 33.32 2.39
CA ASP A 307 -7.89 31.96 1.86
C ASP A 307 -8.06 30.91 2.96
N ASN A 308 -8.32 29.65 2.57
CA ASN A 308 -8.19 28.52 3.48
C ASN A 308 -6.72 28.44 3.97
N PRO A 309 -6.46 28.45 5.29
CA PRO A 309 -5.10 28.43 5.81
C PRO A 309 -4.30 27.15 5.48
N GLU A 310 -4.94 26.07 5.03
CA GLU A 310 -4.27 24.82 4.66
C GLU A 310 -3.74 24.81 3.21
N LEU A 311 -4.15 25.76 2.35
CA LEU A 311 -3.70 25.83 0.94
C LEU A 311 -2.17 26.01 0.80
N LEU A 312 -1.54 26.75 1.73
CA LEU A 312 -0.09 26.99 1.67
C LEU A 312 0.70 25.73 2.07
N PRO A 313 0.33 24.97 3.12
CA PRO A 313 0.81 23.61 3.37
C PRO A 313 0.63 22.62 2.21
N GLU A 314 -0.53 22.59 1.55
CA GLU A 314 -0.75 21.75 0.36
C GLU A 314 0.22 22.12 -0.78
N PHE A 315 0.53 23.41 -0.92
CA PHE A 315 1.54 23.87 -1.86
C PHE A 315 2.97 23.51 -1.41
N TRP A 316 3.28 23.54 -0.12
CA TRP A 316 4.57 23.07 0.41
C TRP A 316 4.78 21.57 0.19
N GLU A 317 3.73 20.76 0.34
CA GLU A 317 3.74 19.34 0.00
C GLU A 317 4.03 19.14 -1.49
N ALA A 318 3.36 19.90 -2.37
CA ALA A 318 3.67 19.89 -3.81
C ALA A 318 5.10 20.37 -4.12
N GLN A 319 5.63 21.34 -3.36
CA GLN A 319 7.03 21.76 -3.48
C GLN A 319 8.01 20.66 -3.02
N ALA A 320 7.70 19.91 -1.96
CA ALA A 320 8.50 18.75 -1.55
C ALA A 320 8.46 17.63 -2.60
N GLN A 321 7.28 17.36 -3.17
CA GLN A 321 7.09 16.36 -4.22
C GLN A 321 7.98 16.61 -5.43
N ILE A 322 8.25 17.87 -5.84
CA ILE A 322 9.17 18.18 -6.94
C ILE A 322 10.55 17.51 -6.78
N VAL A 323 11.07 17.43 -5.54
CA VAL A 323 12.38 16.82 -5.25
C VAL A 323 12.36 15.30 -5.43
N GLN A 324 11.24 14.67 -5.08
CA GLN A 324 11.02 13.23 -5.25
C GLN A 324 10.78 12.86 -6.73
N ASP A 325 9.97 13.67 -7.42
CA ASP A 325 9.42 13.40 -8.75
C ASP A 325 10.30 13.84 -9.93
N ILE A 326 11.28 14.72 -9.71
CA ILE A 326 12.04 15.39 -10.78
C ILE A 326 13.56 15.36 -10.48
N PRO A 327 14.33 14.51 -11.18
CA PRO A 327 15.77 14.36 -10.97
C PRO A 327 16.58 15.65 -11.15
N GLY A 328 17.63 15.77 -10.33
CA GLY A 328 18.53 16.93 -10.31
C GLY A 328 17.85 18.20 -9.79
N THR A 329 16.89 18.07 -8.88
CA THR A 329 16.28 19.21 -8.18
C THR A 329 16.54 19.14 -6.68
N GLY A 330 16.37 20.26 -5.97
CA GLY A 330 16.50 20.31 -4.51
C GLY A 330 15.86 21.57 -3.94
N MET A 331 15.34 21.50 -2.71
CA MET A 331 14.54 22.56 -2.10
C MET A 331 15.20 23.15 -0.84
N ALA A 332 15.39 24.46 -0.82
CA ALA A 332 15.74 25.23 0.36
C ALA A 332 14.46 25.57 1.16
N VAL A 333 14.24 24.87 2.29
CA VAL A 333 13.19 25.19 3.28
C VAL A 333 13.54 26.51 3.98
N VAL A 334 12.56 27.40 4.12
CA VAL A 334 12.74 28.77 4.66
C VAL A 334 11.56 29.24 5.54
N SER A 335 10.80 28.31 6.09
CA SER A 335 9.68 28.58 6.99
C SER A 335 10.07 29.39 8.24
N ASP A 336 11.33 29.31 8.65
CA ASP A 336 11.97 30.06 9.74
C ASP A 336 12.36 31.51 9.39
N CYS A 337 12.40 31.88 8.11
CA CYS A 337 12.94 33.15 7.60
C CYS A 337 11.85 34.10 7.10
N THR A 338 10.75 34.25 7.84
CA THR A 338 9.54 34.96 7.37
C THR A 338 9.07 36.11 8.27
N THR A 339 8.12 36.88 7.73
CA THR A 339 7.33 37.94 8.35
C THR A 339 5.88 37.75 7.90
N LEU A 340 4.98 37.39 8.81
CA LEU A 340 3.62 36.92 8.45
C LEU A 340 2.76 37.96 7.73
N ASP A 341 3.06 39.25 7.88
CA ASP A 341 2.40 40.39 7.25
C ASP A 341 3.12 40.94 6.01
N ASN A 342 4.31 40.43 5.68
CA ASN A 342 5.10 40.85 4.51
C ASN A 342 5.56 39.64 3.67
N ILE A 343 4.91 39.46 2.51
CA ILE A 343 5.16 38.42 1.48
C ILE A 343 6.55 38.52 0.81
N HIS A 344 7.34 39.54 1.17
CA HIS A 344 8.73 39.70 0.78
C HIS A 344 9.63 39.82 2.02
N PRO A 345 9.86 38.73 2.77
CA PRO A 345 10.62 38.80 4.03
C PRO A 345 12.01 39.42 3.84
N PRO A 346 12.47 40.32 4.72
CA PRO A 346 13.71 41.06 4.53
C PRO A 346 14.97 40.17 4.60
N GLN A 347 14.90 39.01 5.25
CA GLN A 347 16.02 38.09 5.40
C GLN A 347 16.27 37.28 4.11
N LYS A 348 17.16 37.79 3.24
CA LYS A 348 17.53 37.15 1.96
C LYS A 348 18.84 36.36 1.97
N GLU A 349 19.58 36.38 3.07
CA GLU A 349 20.81 35.61 3.23
C GLU A 349 20.55 34.11 3.42
N PRO A 350 19.69 33.65 4.35
CA PRO A 350 19.42 32.21 4.52
C PRO A 350 18.99 31.46 3.24
N PRO A 351 18.04 31.92 2.39
CA PRO A 351 17.73 31.23 1.13
C PRO A 351 18.93 31.14 0.19
N GLY A 352 19.74 32.21 0.07
CA GLY A 352 20.94 32.19 -0.79
C GLY A 352 22.01 31.21 -0.29
N ILE A 353 22.21 31.15 1.03
CA ILE A 353 23.14 30.21 1.67
C ILE A 353 22.67 28.76 1.52
N ARG A 354 21.38 28.48 1.74
CA ARG A 354 20.80 27.12 1.62
C ARG A 354 20.83 26.59 0.19
N LEU A 355 20.55 27.44 -0.80
CA LEU A 355 20.74 27.11 -2.22
C LEU A 355 22.20 26.77 -2.55
N ALA A 356 23.17 27.44 -1.91
CA ALA A 356 24.59 27.16 -2.13
C ALA A 356 25.02 25.84 -1.47
N LEU A 357 24.49 25.50 -0.28
CA LEU A 357 24.71 24.19 0.34
C LEU A 357 24.17 23.05 -0.53
N LEU A 358 22.99 23.22 -1.15
CA LEU A 358 22.46 22.27 -2.14
C LEU A 358 23.38 22.10 -3.36
N ALA A 359 23.96 23.19 -3.89
CA ALA A 359 24.93 23.08 -4.97
C ALA A 359 26.25 22.41 -4.52
N GLU A 360 26.74 22.72 -3.32
CA GLU A 360 27.94 22.10 -2.74
C GLU A 360 27.81 20.59 -2.60
N ALA A 361 26.72 20.10 -2.02
CA ALA A 361 26.42 18.67 -1.93
C ALA A 361 26.12 18.07 -3.32
N GLU A 362 25.04 18.51 -3.97
CA GLU A 362 24.42 17.79 -5.10
C GLU A 362 25.06 18.10 -6.46
N THR A 363 25.75 19.24 -6.63
CA THR A 363 26.49 19.56 -7.87
C THR A 363 27.98 19.28 -7.74
N TYR A 364 28.58 19.55 -6.58
CA TYR A 364 30.03 19.50 -6.39
C TYR A 364 30.53 18.33 -5.54
N GLY A 365 29.63 17.51 -4.96
CA GLY A 365 29.99 16.31 -4.19
C GLY A 365 30.72 16.62 -2.89
N MET A 366 30.48 17.79 -2.30
CA MET A 366 31.09 18.20 -1.03
C MET A 366 30.32 17.60 0.14
N ASP A 367 31.07 17.13 1.15
CA ASP A 367 30.53 16.62 2.40
C ASP A 367 30.02 17.77 3.28
N VAL A 368 28.79 18.21 3.01
CA VAL A 368 28.08 19.29 3.73
C VAL A 368 26.61 18.92 3.93
N VAL A 369 26.04 19.30 5.07
CA VAL A 369 24.59 19.14 5.32
C VAL A 369 23.84 20.21 4.53
N SER A 370 23.05 19.80 3.54
CA SER A 370 22.38 20.68 2.57
C SER A 370 20.87 20.84 2.80
N THR A 371 20.26 19.90 3.51
CA THR A 371 18.82 19.81 3.80
C THR A 371 18.54 19.80 5.30
N GLY A 372 17.34 20.25 5.69
CA GLY A 372 16.80 20.03 7.04
C GLY A 372 16.19 18.62 7.18
N PRO A 373 15.61 18.29 8.35
CA PRO A 373 14.92 17.02 8.54
C PRO A 373 13.78 16.84 7.51
N VAL A 374 13.68 15.64 6.93
CA VAL A 374 12.62 15.25 5.98
C VAL A 374 11.91 14.02 6.55
N PHE A 375 10.57 14.00 6.55
CA PHE A 375 9.81 12.87 7.06
C PHE A 375 10.20 11.56 6.35
N GLN A 376 10.43 10.50 7.13
CA GLN A 376 10.81 9.18 6.62
C GLN A 376 9.76 8.11 6.92
N SER A 377 9.33 7.97 8.18
CA SER A 377 8.36 6.95 8.58
C SER A 377 7.61 7.33 9.86
N LEU A 378 6.45 6.68 10.04
CA LEU A 378 5.59 6.84 11.21
C LEU A 378 5.43 5.50 11.90
N GLN A 379 5.62 5.48 13.22
CA GLN A 379 5.40 4.31 14.08
C GLN A 379 4.48 4.69 15.23
N LYS A 380 3.83 3.70 15.85
CA LYS A 380 2.96 3.89 17.02
C LYS A 380 3.40 2.98 18.16
N SER A 381 3.31 3.49 19.39
CA SER A 381 3.45 2.72 20.61
C SER A 381 2.45 3.26 21.63
N GLY A 382 1.43 2.47 21.95
CA GLY A 382 0.28 2.93 22.75
C GLY A 382 -0.35 4.20 22.17
N HIS A 383 -0.46 5.24 23.00
CA HIS A 383 -1.05 6.54 22.66
C HIS A 383 -0.08 7.52 21.98
N THR A 384 1.16 7.11 21.66
CA THR A 384 2.20 7.97 21.11
C THR A 384 2.59 7.56 19.69
N LEU A 385 2.65 8.53 18.78
CA LEU A 385 3.29 8.39 17.47
C LEU A 385 4.76 8.78 17.55
N ARG A 386 5.63 7.99 16.93
CA ARG A 386 7.05 8.29 16.72
C ARG A 386 7.26 8.62 15.23
N VAL A 387 7.71 9.84 14.98
CA VAL A 387 8.01 10.36 13.65
C VAL A 387 9.52 10.30 13.41
N HIS A 388 9.94 9.53 12.42
CA HIS A 388 11.35 9.41 12.02
C HIS A 388 11.67 10.32 10.83
N PHE A 389 12.91 10.77 10.76
CA PHE A 389 13.36 11.76 9.78
C PHE A 389 14.69 11.38 9.14
N GLU A 390 14.80 11.62 7.83
CA GLU A 390 16.09 11.71 7.14
C GLU A 390 16.75 13.07 7.41
N SER A 391 18.07 13.15 7.23
CA SER A 391 18.86 14.39 7.44
C SER A 391 18.72 14.97 8.86
N ALA A 392 18.46 14.12 9.86
CA ALA A 392 18.09 14.49 11.22
C ALA A 392 19.24 14.42 12.25
N VAL A 393 20.49 14.32 11.79
CA VAL A 393 21.66 14.31 12.68
C VAL A 393 21.68 15.56 13.56
N GLY A 394 21.63 15.35 14.88
CA GLY A 394 21.54 16.43 15.86
C GLY A 394 20.19 17.16 15.89
N LEU A 395 19.09 16.45 15.59
CA LEU A 395 17.71 16.97 15.66
C LEU A 395 17.46 17.78 16.95
N THR A 396 16.93 18.98 16.80
CA THR A 396 16.78 19.96 17.89
C THR A 396 15.75 21.03 17.53
N THR A 397 15.50 21.98 18.43
CA THR A 397 14.71 23.18 18.15
C THR A 397 15.58 24.42 18.20
N ARG A 398 15.27 25.43 17.36
CA ARG A 398 16.07 26.67 17.25
C ARG A 398 16.00 27.57 18.48
N ASP A 399 15.05 27.34 19.38
CA ASP A 399 14.77 28.16 20.56
C ASP A 399 14.88 27.38 21.89
N GLY A 400 15.18 26.08 21.84
CA GLY A 400 15.27 25.21 23.01
C GLY A 400 13.93 24.85 23.66
N ASN A 401 12.80 25.26 23.07
CA ASN A 401 11.47 24.83 23.48
C ASN A 401 11.14 23.44 22.89
N PRO A 402 10.11 22.73 23.39
CA PRO A 402 9.59 21.54 22.71
C PRO A 402 9.19 21.83 21.25
N PRO A 403 9.24 20.84 20.33
CA PRO A 403 8.79 21.02 18.96
C PRO A 403 7.34 21.53 18.89
N ASP A 404 7.10 22.54 18.04
CA ASP A 404 5.77 23.10 17.80
C ASP A 404 5.17 22.67 16.45
N TRP A 405 3.92 23.09 16.18
CA TRP A 405 3.16 22.78 14.95
C TRP A 405 2.93 21.30 14.61
N PHE A 406 3.06 20.39 15.57
CA PHE A 406 2.56 19.02 15.43
C PHE A 406 1.07 18.94 15.77
N GLU A 407 0.33 18.22 14.93
CA GLU A 407 -1.06 17.85 15.13
C GLU A 407 -1.23 16.36 14.81
N VAL A 408 -2.11 15.65 15.52
CA VAL A 408 -2.41 14.23 15.31
C VAL A 408 -3.91 14.02 15.20
N ALA A 409 -4.33 13.02 14.43
CA ALA A 409 -5.74 12.63 14.31
C ALA A 409 -5.94 11.18 14.75
N GLY A 410 -7.12 10.92 15.33
CA GLY A 410 -7.61 9.57 15.57
C GLY A 410 -8.25 8.98 14.31
N ARG A 411 -8.94 7.84 14.46
CA ARG A 411 -9.68 7.18 13.35
C ARG A 411 -10.83 8.03 12.78
N ASP A 412 -11.21 9.13 13.44
CA ASP A 412 -12.19 10.11 12.99
C ASP A 412 -11.64 11.11 11.95
N GLY A 413 -10.33 11.15 11.74
CA GLY A 413 -9.65 12.06 10.81
C GLY A 413 -9.61 13.52 11.29
N VAL A 414 -9.99 13.81 12.53
CA VAL A 414 -9.95 15.17 13.09
C VAL A 414 -8.58 15.44 13.68
N PHE A 415 -7.87 16.44 13.15
CA PHE A 415 -6.54 16.80 13.65
C PHE A 415 -6.62 17.70 14.88
N HIS A 416 -6.00 17.23 15.97
CA HIS A 416 -5.86 17.92 17.25
C HIS A 416 -4.41 18.32 17.48
N LYS A 417 -4.19 19.45 18.15
CA LYS A 417 -2.85 19.88 18.57
C LYS A 417 -2.20 18.80 19.43
N ALA A 418 -0.94 18.49 19.14
CA ALA A 418 -0.16 17.52 19.87
C ALA A 418 0.88 18.17 20.81
N VAL A 419 1.25 17.43 21.86
CA VAL A 419 2.51 17.63 22.58
C VAL A 419 3.58 16.82 21.84
N ALA A 420 4.72 17.45 21.56
CA ALA A 420 5.83 16.83 20.85
C ALA A 420 7.14 16.94 21.64
N GLN A 421 8.03 15.95 21.50
CA GLN A 421 9.35 15.89 22.14
C GLN A 421 10.38 15.24 21.21
N VAL A 422 11.58 15.81 21.10
CA VAL A 422 12.70 15.18 20.40
C VAL A 422 13.21 13.98 21.21
N ASP A 423 13.37 12.84 20.54
CA ASP A 423 13.97 11.61 21.08
C ASP A 423 14.94 11.02 20.04
N GLY A 424 16.24 11.25 20.24
CA GLY A 424 17.28 10.93 19.25
C GLY A 424 17.09 11.73 17.96
N GLU A 425 17.01 11.02 16.83
CA GLU A 425 16.75 11.58 15.50
C GLU A 425 15.26 11.50 15.10
N SER A 426 14.38 11.31 16.08
CA SER A 426 12.93 11.19 15.92
C SER A 426 12.18 12.16 16.82
N VAL A 427 10.88 12.34 16.59
CA VAL A 427 9.98 13.12 17.46
C VAL A 427 8.85 12.22 17.95
N LEU A 428 8.65 12.19 19.27
CA LEU A 428 7.48 11.59 19.93
C LEU A 428 6.34 12.61 19.95
N VAL A 429 5.13 12.21 19.56
CA VAL A 429 3.97 13.07 19.32
C VAL A 429 2.70 12.40 19.86
N GLN A 430 1.91 13.11 20.66
CA GLN A 430 0.64 12.59 21.24
C GLN A 430 -0.35 13.71 21.58
N SER A 431 -1.64 13.40 21.69
CA SER A 431 -2.68 14.34 22.15
C SER A 431 -3.71 13.65 23.05
N GLU A 432 -4.18 14.34 24.08
CA GLU A 432 -5.26 13.86 24.95
C GLU A 432 -6.61 13.85 24.23
N ASP A 433 -6.80 14.75 23.25
CA ASP A 433 -8.02 14.82 22.43
C ASP A 433 -8.08 13.72 21.35
N ALA A 434 -6.94 13.10 21.03
CA ALA A 434 -6.83 12.00 20.06
C ALA A 434 -6.02 10.84 20.67
N PRO A 435 -6.60 10.08 21.63
CA PRO A 435 -5.89 9.05 22.41
C PRO A 435 -5.50 7.81 21.60
N ASP A 436 -6.16 7.53 20.48
CA ASP A 436 -5.77 6.47 19.52
C ASP A 436 -5.26 7.10 18.22
N PRO A 437 -4.10 7.78 18.22
CA PRO A 437 -3.66 8.52 17.03
C PRO A 437 -3.26 7.54 15.92
N VAL A 438 -3.65 7.88 14.69
CA VAL A 438 -3.33 7.11 13.47
C VAL A 438 -2.73 7.99 12.36
N ALA A 439 -2.84 9.32 12.49
CA ALA A 439 -2.22 10.27 11.57
C ALA A 439 -1.48 11.38 12.31
N VAL A 440 -0.48 11.97 11.66
CA VAL A 440 0.26 13.15 12.10
C VAL A 440 0.38 14.14 10.95
N ARG A 441 0.34 15.44 11.25
CA ARG A 441 0.76 16.50 10.34
C ARG A 441 1.60 17.53 11.07
N PHE A 442 2.50 18.16 10.33
CA PHE A 442 3.47 19.12 10.85
C PHE A 442 3.48 20.38 9.98
N ALA A 443 3.48 21.54 10.64
CA ALA A 443 3.45 22.85 10.00
C ALA A 443 2.27 23.05 9.04
N TRP A 444 1.12 22.42 9.33
CA TRP A 444 -0.05 22.39 8.44
C TRP A 444 -0.95 23.65 8.55
N HIS A 445 -0.35 24.83 8.53
CA HIS A 445 -1.07 26.11 8.52
C HIS A 445 -0.26 27.22 7.84
N GLN A 446 -0.91 28.17 7.15
CA GLN A 446 -0.24 29.30 6.47
C GLN A 446 0.59 30.22 7.40
N LEU A 447 0.38 30.12 8.71
CA LEU A 447 1.13 30.85 9.75
C LEU A 447 2.23 30.01 10.41
N ALA A 448 2.50 28.79 9.93
CA ALA A 448 3.44 27.89 10.55
C ALA A 448 4.88 28.36 10.37
N VAL A 449 5.49 28.78 11.47
CA VAL A 449 6.91 29.16 11.57
C VAL A 449 7.56 28.17 12.56
N PRO A 450 7.67 26.87 12.24
CA PRO A 450 8.01 25.84 13.21
C PRO A 450 9.45 25.91 13.68
N ASN A 451 9.73 25.48 14.91
CA ASN A 451 11.07 25.57 15.54
C ASN A 451 12.00 24.36 15.28
N LEU A 452 11.49 23.25 14.76
CA LEU A 452 12.24 22.00 14.53
C LEU A 452 13.27 22.12 13.39
N MET A 453 14.50 21.69 13.66
CA MET A 453 15.65 21.73 12.74
C MET A 453 16.67 20.63 13.06
N ASN A 454 17.60 20.35 12.15
CA ASN A 454 18.75 19.47 12.44
C ASN A 454 19.92 20.24 13.10
N GLY A 455 20.98 19.51 13.45
CA GLY A 455 22.17 20.07 14.11
C GLY A 455 22.94 21.09 13.26
N ALA A 456 22.69 21.15 11.94
CA ALA A 456 23.23 22.16 11.04
C ALA A 456 22.41 23.46 10.99
N GLY A 457 21.28 23.54 11.73
CA GLY A 457 20.39 24.69 11.75
C GLY A 457 19.48 24.80 10.52
N LEU A 458 19.21 23.68 9.84
CA LEU A 458 18.33 23.63 8.67
C LEU A 458 16.93 23.15 9.09
N PRO A 459 15.86 23.91 8.78
CA PRO A 459 14.51 23.67 9.28
C PRO A 459 13.81 22.50 8.57
N THR A 460 12.92 21.84 9.31
CA THR A 460 12.05 20.77 8.79
C THR A 460 10.98 21.35 7.84
N GLY A 461 10.73 20.66 6.72
CA GLY A 461 9.63 20.98 5.79
C GLY A 461 8.26 20.56 6.35
N ALA A 462 7.17 21.14 5.83
CA ALA A 462 5.82 20.68 6.18
C ALA A 462 5.54 19.28 5.60
N PHE A 463 4.80 18.45 6.34
CA PHE A 463 4.40 17.11 5.90
C PHE A 463 3.12 16.65 6.62
N ARG A 464 2.52 15.58 6.10
CA ARG A 464 1.51 14.77 6.77
C ARG A 464 1.81 13.29 6.50
N ALA A 465 1.42 12.43 7.43
CA ALA A 465 1.58 11.00 7.33
C ALA A 465 0.48 10.27 8.10
N GLU A 466 0.10 9.10 7.62
CA GLU A 466 -0.82 8.19 8.30
C GLU A 466 -0.07 6.88 8.57
N LEU A 467 -0.47 6.13 9.59
CA LEU A 467 0.04 4.80 9.82
C LEU A 467 -0.39 3.91 8.65
N PRO A 468 0.52 3.10 8.07
CA PRO A 468 0.13 2.14 7.06
C PRO A 468 -0.91 1.19 7.67
N ARG A 469 -2.03 1.03 6.96
CA ARG A 469 -2.96 -0.04 7.26
C ARG A 469 -2.29 -1.38 6.94
N PRO A 470 -2.49 -2.44 7.75
CA PRO A 470 -1.88 -3.73 7.48
C PRO A 470 -2.44 -4.32 6.21
N ASN A 471 -1.63 -5.11 5.51
CA ASN A 471 -2.16 -6.13 4.63
C ASN A 471 -2.65 -7.31 5.47
N LEU A 472 -3.69 -7.99 5.01
CA LEU A 472 -4.35 -9.08 5.72
C LEU A 472 -4.32 -10.35 4.85
N LEU A 473 -3.86 -11.45 5.43
CA LEU A 473 -3.77 -12.76 4.77
C LEU A 473 -4.43 -13.83 5.64
N VAL A 474 -5.55 -14.38 5.17
CA VAL A 474 -6.24 -15.50 5.81
C VAL A 474 -5.88 -16.78 5.08
N LEU A 475 -5.25 -17.71 5.78
CA LEU A 475 -4.80 -19.01 5.27
C LEU A 475 -5.68 -20.09 5.90
N LEU A 476 -6.57 -20.68 5.10
CA LEU A 476 -7.63 -21.57 5.58
C LEU A 476 -7.45 -22.98 5.03
N SER A 477 -7.16 -23.95 5.90
CA SER A 477 -7.16 -25.39 5.58
C SER A 477 -8.56 -26.02 5.70
N ASP A 478 -8.68 -27.31 5.37
CA ASP A 478 -9.94 -28.03 5.22
C ASP A 478 -9.88 -29.38 5.94
N ASP A 479 -10.66 -29.57 7.01
CA ASP A 479 -10.65 -30.75 7.89
C ASP A 479 -9.38 -30.94 8.75
N GLN A 480 -8.53 -29.91 8.91
CA GLN A 480 -7.25 -30.05 9.62
C GLN A 480 -7.38 -29.98 11.15
N ARG A 481 -6.86 -31.00 11.84
CA ARG A 481 -6.72 -31.06 13.31
C ARG A 481 -5.43 -30.40 13.80
N PRO A 482 -5.39 -29.86 15.04
CA PRO A 482 -4.16 -29.34 15.65
C PRO A 482 -3.02 -30.37 15.74
N ASP A 483 -3.31 -31.64 16.04
CA ASP A 483 -2.29 -32.71 16.22
C ASP A 483 -1.59 -33.14 14.90
N THR A 484 -1.88 -32.46 13.78
CA THR A 484 -1.10 -32.54 12.54
C THR A 484 0.11 -31.61 12.50
N LEU A 485 0.25 -30.68 13.45
CA LEU A 485 1.27 -29.64 13.46
C LEU A 485 2.29 -29.86 14.59
N GLY A 486 3.58 -29.76 14.28
CA GLY A 486 4.66 -29.95 15.24
C GLY A 486 4.62 -28.96 16.41
N CYS A 487 4.14 -27.73 16.18
CA CYS A 487 3.94 -26.71 17.20
C CYS A 487 2.77 -26.97 18.18
N TYR A 488 1.86 -27.90 17.85
CA TYR A 488 0.79 -28.36 18.75
C TYR A 488 1.06 -29.74 19.34
N ASP A 489 1.60 -30.67 18.55
CA ASP A 489 2.01 -32.00 19.00
C ASP A 489 3.37 -32.39 18.42
N SER A 490 4.41 -32.29 19.25
CA SER A 490 5.78 -32.68 18.90
C SER A 490 5.98 -34.18 18.59
N SER A 491 4.97 -35.03 18.84
CA SER A 491 4.95 -36.45 18.52
C SER A 491 4.30 -36.78 17.16
N THR A 492 3.77 -35.77 16.47
CA THR A 492 3.16 -35.91 15.14
C THR A 492 4.17 -36.52 14.13
N PRO A 493 3.74 -37.42 13.23
CA PRO A 493 4.67 -38.18 12.38
C PRO A 493 5.31 -37.36 11.25
N ILE A 494 4.70 -36.24 10.87
CA ILE A 494 5.23 -35.28 9.89
C ILE A 494 6.00 -34.16 10.60
N ARG A 495 6.66 -33.29 9.84
CA ARG A 495 7.21 -32.04 10.37
C ARG A 495 6.68 -30.90 9.51
N THR A 496 6.16 -29.87 10.16
CA THR A 496 5.52 -28.73 9.51
C THR A 496 6.36 -27.46 9.72
N PRO A 497 7.62 -27.42 9.22
CA PRO A 497 8.61 -26.44 9.64
C PRO A 497 8.28 -24.99 9.26
N ASN A 498 7.32 -24.74 8.37
CA ASN A 498 6.90 -23.39 8.00
C ASN A 498 5.71 -22.91 8.82
N LEU A 499 4.76 -23.79 9.14
CA LEU A 499 3.67 -23.55 10.09
C LEU A 499 4.18 -23.50 11.54
N ASP A 500 5.13 -24.36 11.90
CA ASP A 500 5.80 -24.33 13.20
C ASP A 500 6.52 -22.98 13.37
N ARG A 501 7.24 -22.53 12.33
CA ARG A 501 7.89 -21.20 12.32
C ARG A 501 6.90 -20.04 12.31
N LEU A 502 5.71 -20.21 11.74
CA LEU A 502 4.64 -19.20 11.81
C LEU A 502 4.11 -19.07 13.25
N ALA A 503 3.98 -20.19 13.97
CA ALA A 503 3.66 -20.19 15.40
C ALA A 503 4.78 -19.61 16.26
N ASP A 504 6.03 -20.07 16.08
CA ASP A 504 7.21 -19.62 16.85
C ASP A 504 7.51 -18.13 16.70
N GLN A 505 7.11 -17.53 15.57
CA GLN A 505 7.26 -16.10 15.29
C GLN A 505 5.97 -15.31 15.48
N GLY A 506 4.87 -15.97 15.83
CA GLY A 506 3.54 -15.39 15.98
C GLY A 506 2.92 -15.76 17.33
N ILE A 507 1.60 -15.88 17.36
CA ILE A 507 0.81 -16.21 18.53
C ILE A 507 0.05 -17.50 18.22
N ARG A 508 0.32 -18.56 18.98
CA ARG A 508 -0.39 -19.84 18.86
C ARG A 508 -1.47 -19.95 19.93
N PHE A 509 -2.73 -20.06 19.53
CA PHE A 509 -3.83 -20.31 20.45
C PHE A 509 -4.01 -21.81 20.67
N GLU A 510 -3.94 -22.27 21.91
CA GLU A 510 -4.11 -23.69 22.26
C GLU A 510 -5.57 -24.14 22.13
N ASN A 511 -6.49 -23.19 22.27
CA ASN A 511 -7.93 -23.38 22.35
C ASN A 511 -8.65 -22.70 21.17
N GLY A 512 -8.29 -23.05 19.93
CA GLY A 512 -9.01 -22.67 18.72
C GLY A 512 -10.17 -23.63 18.38
N PHE A 513 -11.36 -23.08 18.07
CA PHE A 513 -12.56 -23.87 17.75
C PHE A 513 -13.36 -23.34 16.56
N ALA A 514 -14.03 -24.25 15.85
CA ALA A 514 -15.13 -23.93 14.94
C ALA A 514 -16.45 -23.82 15.71
N SER A 515 -17.27 -22.81 15.39
CA SER A 515 -18.65 -22.67 15.88
C SER A 515 -19.57 -23.81 15.40
N SER A 516 -19.31 -24.36 14.21
CA SER A 516 -20.05 -25.47 13.62
C SER A 516 -19.11 -26.48 12.93
N PRO A 517 -19.25 -27.79 13.17
CA PRO A 517 -18.35 -28.84 12.67
C PRO A 517 -18.58 -29.24 11.19
N ILE A 518 -18.84 -28.27 10.31
CA ILE A 518 -19.12 -28.49 8.88
C ILE A 518 -18.55 -27.36 8.01
N CYS A 519 -17.90 -27.72 6.90
CA CYS A 519 -17.15 -26.77 6.07
C CYS A 519 -18.00 -25.63 5.47
N VAL A 520 -19.25 -25.87 5.06
CA VAL A 520 -20.09 -24.82 4.45
C VAL A 520 -20.50 -23.75 5.48
N VAL A 521 -20.96 -24.18 6.66
CA VAL A 521 -21.34 -23.27 7.74
C VAL A 521 -20.10 -22.58 8.30
N SER A 522 -19.04 -23.32 8.65
CA SER A 522 -17.85 -22.72 9.25
C SER A 522 -17.17 -21.69 8.35
N ARG A 523 -17.05 -21.94 7.04
CA ARG A 523 -16.49 -20.95 6.09
C ARG A 523 -17.35 -19.71 5.99
N ALA A 524 -18.67 -19.86 6.00
CA ALA A 524 -19.59 -18.74 6.02
C ALA A 524 -19.53 -17.97 7.37
N SER A 525 -19.35 -18.66 8.49
CA SER A 525 -19.12 -18.09 9.83
C SER A 525 -17.82 -17.28 9.90
N ILE A 526 -16.73 -17.75 9.26
CA ILE A 526 -15.46 -17.01 9.15
C ILE A 526 -15.65 -15.69 8.37
N LEU A 527 -16.44 -15.70 7.29
CA LEU A 527 -16.71 -14.53 6.46
C LEU A 527 -17.58 -13.48 7.18
N THR A 528 -18.61 -13.95 7.88
CA THR A 528 -19.65 -13.09 8.49
C THR A 528 -19.37 -12.71 9.95
N GLY A 529 -18.53 -13.47 10.65
CA GLY A 529 -18.35 -13.35 12.09
C GLY A 529 -19.55 -13.84 12.91
N ARG A 530 -20.40 -14.71 12.35
CA ARG A 530 -21.69 -15.10 12.93
C ARG A 530 -21.90 -16.61 13.10
N TYR A 531 -22.75 -16.95 14.06
CA TYR A 531 -23.32 -18.28 14.30
C TYR A 531 -24.25 -18.74 13.15
N GLU A 532 -24.42 -20.06 12.94
CA GLU A 532 -25.30 -20.70 11.92
C GLU A 532 -26.72 -20.11 12.02
N CYS A 533 -27.26 -20.02 13.23
CA CYS A 533 -28.57 -19.45 13.53
C CYS A 533 -28.73 -17.98 13.09
N ASN A 534 -27.65 -17.18 13.14
CA ASN A 534 -27.66 -15.74 12.85
C ASN A 534 -27.24 -15.40 11.40
N MET A 535 -26.58 -16.36 10.74
CA MET A 535 -26.10 -16.30 9.37
C MET A 535 -27.08 -16.92 8.35
N LYS A 536 -27.95 -17.84 8.78
CA LYS A 536 -28.97 -18.52 7.95
C LYS A 536 -28.41 -19.37 6.80
N VAL A 537 -27.14 -19.81 6.88
CA VAL A 537 -26.54 -20.80 5.97
C VAL A 537 -26.48 -22.14 6.70
N HIS A 538 -27.38 -23.05 6.34
CA HIS A 538 -27.62 -24.35 7.00
C HIS A 538 -27.80 -25.50 5.99
N GLN A 539 -27.37 -25.31 4.74
CA GLN A 539 -27.45 -26.30 3.66
C GLN A 539 -26.19 -26.26 2.80
N PHE A 540 -25.94 -27.34 2.05
CA PHE A 540 -24.91 -27.32 1.01
C PHE A 540 -25.33 -26.43 -0.17
N HIS A 541 -24.33 -25.76 -0.78
CA HIS A 541 -24.45 -24.98 -2.02
C HIS A 541 -25.37 -23.74 -2.01
N ILE A 542 -26.07 -23.42 -0.93
CA ILE A 542 -26.75 -22.13 -0.79
C ILE A 542 -25.74 -21.00 -0.54
N PRO A 543 -25.94 -19.79 -1.11
CA PRO A 543 -25.13 -18.64 -0.79
C PRO A 543 -25.47 -18.08 0.59
N ILE A 544 -24.56 -17.30 1.16
CA ILE A 544 -24.89 -16.37 2.25
C ILE A 544 -25.96 -15.40 1.72
N PRO A 545 -27.06 -15.12 2.45
CA PRO A 545 -28.03 -14.11 2.05
C PRO A 545 -27.34 -12.77 1.78
N ASP A 546 -27.69 -12.10 0.67
CA ASP A 546 -26.95 -10.93 0.18
C ASP A 546 -26.91 -9.79 1.24
N GLU A 547 -27.95 -9.64 2.05
CA GLU A 547 -28.00 -8.69 3.17
C GLU A 547 -27.09 -9.04 4.36
N ILE A 548 -26.75 -10.32 4.54
CA ILE A 548 -25.77 -10.77 5.55
C ILE A 548 -24.36 -10.71 4.97
N PHE A 549 -24.18 -11.02 3.69
CA PHE A 549 -22.90 -10.88 3.01
C PHE A 549 -22.48 -9.41 2.84
N ALA A 550 -23.42 -8.48 2.65
CA ALA A 550 -23.14 -7.05 2.65
C ALA A 550 -22.55 -6.54 3.98
N ASP A 551 -22.75 -7.30 5.08
CA ASP A 551 -22.26 -7.00 6.43
C ASP A 551 -21.11 -7.94 6.87
N SER A 552 -20.43 -8.56 5.89
CA SER A 552 -19.29 -9.47 6.09
C SER A 552 -17.95 -8.74 6.06
N TYR A 553 -16.88 -9.34 6.59
CA TYR A 553 -15.56 -8.66 6.61
C TYR A 553 -15.04 -8.27 5.22
N PRO A 554 -15.21 -9.08 4.13
CA PRO A 554 -14.78 -8.66 2.79
C PRO A 554 -15.51 -7.41 2.28
N ALA A 555 -16.80 -7.26 2.59
CA ALA A 555 -17.60 -6.11 2.18
C ALA A 555 -17.16 -4.82 2.91
N HIS A 556 -17.00 -4.89 4.23
CA HIS A 556 -16.52 -3.76 5.05
C HIS A 556 -15.09 -3.33 4.69
N LEU A 557 -14.17 -4.28 4.46
CA LEU A 557 -12.82 -3.96 3.99
C LEU A 557 -12.83 -3.35 2.57
N LYS A 558 -13.72 -3.82 1.69
CA LYS A 558 -13.88 -3.26 0.33
C LYS A 558 -14.32 -1.80 0.38
N GLU A 559 -15.31 -1.47 1.21
CA GLU A 559 -15.75 -0.08 1.43
C GLU A 559 -14.64 0.77 2.06
N ALA A 560 -13.86 0.20 2.99
CA ALA A 560 -12.69 0.85 3.58
C ALA A 560 -11.51 1.06 2.61
N GLY A 561 -11.62 0.62 1.35
CA GLY A 561 -10.64 0.86 0.29
C GLY A 561 -9.54 -0.20 0.16
N TYR A 562 -9.71 -1.39 0.75
CA TYR A 562 -8.79 -2.50 0.53
C TYR A 562 -8.98 -3.14 -0.85
N PHE A 563 -7.91 -3.72 -1.39
CA PHE A 563 -7.96 -4.63 -2.53
C PHE A 563 -8.25 -6.06 -2.04
N ILE A 564 -9.38 -6.66 -2.45
CA ILE A 564 -9.90 -7.89 -1.83
C ILE A 564 -9.77 -9.10 -2.76
N GLY A 565 -9.23 -10.21 -2.26
CA GLY A 565 -9.04 -11.46 -3.00
C GLY A 565 -9.55 -12.71 -2.28
N ALA A 566 -10.08 -13.67 -3.04
CA ALA A 566 -10.35 -15.03 -2.58
C ALA A 566 -9.89 -16.06 -3.63
N LEU A 567 -9.15 -17.07 -3.16
CA LEU A 567 -8.59 -18.16 -3.97
C LEU A 567 -9.02 -19.52 -3.41
N GLY A 568 -9.24 -20.51 -4.29
CA GLY A 568 -9.38 -21.92 -3.89
C GLY A 568 -10.79 -22.37 -3.48
N LYS A 569 -10.93 -23.08 -2.37
CA LYS A 569 -12.24 -23.57 -1.85
C LYS A 569 -13.00 -22.46 -1.10
N TYR A 570 -13.91 -21.76 -1.79
CA TYR A 570 -14.85 -20.86 -1.10
C TYR A 570 -15.79 -21.67 -0.20
N GLY A 571 -16.24 -22.84 -0.67
CA GLY A 571 -16.99 -23.82 0.15
C GLY A 571 -18.43 -23.46 0.47
N VAL A 572 -18.89 -22.27 0.06
CA VAL A 572 -20.25 -21.74 0.22
C VAL A 572 -20.84 -21.46 -1.17
N GLY A 573 -22.17 -21.35 -1.30
CA GLY A 573 -22.76 -20.86 -2.54
C GLY A 573 -22.29 -19.45 -2.88
N ILE A 574 -22.22 -19.14 -4.18
CA ILE A 574 -21.67 -17.86 -4.69
C ILE A 574 -22.81 -17.08 -5.34
N SER A 575 -23.13 -15.90 -4.78
CA SER A 575 -24.06 -14.95 -5.40
C SER A 575 -23.32 -13.96 -6.30
N SER A 576 -24.07 -13.22 -7.13
CA SER A 576 -23.49 -12.14 -7.94
C SER A 576 -22.91 -11.01 -7.07
N LEU A 577 -23.45 -10.79 -5.86
CA LEU A 577 -22.91 -9.81 -4.92
C LEU A 577 -21.49 -10.21 -4.50
N VAL A 578 -21.31 -11.48 -4.09
CA VAL A 578 -19.98 -12.04 -3.75
C VAL A 578 -18.98 -11.74 -4.87
N THR A 579 -19.25 -12.15 -6.11
CA THR A 579 -18.28 -11.96 -7.22
C THR A 579 -18.02 -10.50 -7.58
N ASN A 580 -18.89 -9.56 -7.19
CA ASN A 580 -18.72 -8.13 -7.45
C ASN A 580 -17.99 -7.38 -6.31
N THR A 581 -17.94 -7.96 -5.10
CA THR A 581 -17.23 -7.37 -3.95
C THR A 581 -15.72 -7.61 -4.01
N PHE A 582 -15.30 -8.78 -4.48
CA PHE A 582 -13.89 -9.15 -4.64
C PHE A 582 -13.28 -8.55 -5.91
N ASP A 583 -12.07 -7.99 -5.82
CA ASP A 583 -11.29 -7.56 -7.00
C ASP A 583 -10.74 -8.76 -7.78
N VAL A 584 -10.38 -9.83 -7.06
CA VAL A 584 -9.92 -11.10 -7.62
C VAL A 584 -10.66 -12.26 -6.95
N PHE A 585 -11.54 -12.91 -7.70
CA PHE A 585 -12.29 -14.08 -7.22
C PHE A 585 -11.95 -15.31 -8.07
N GLU A 586 -10.92 -16.04 -7.66
CA GLU A 586 -10.53 -17.34 -8.25
C GLU A 586 -10.79 -18.47 -7.26
N ALA A 587 -11.96 -18.42 -6.63
CA ALA A 587 -12.47 -19.42 -5.71
C ALA A 587 -13.75 -20.10 -6.24
N GLN A 588 -14.08 -21.26 -5.68
CA GLN A 588 -15.19 -22.11 -6.14
C GLN A 588 -16.05 -22.61 -4.96
N ALA A 589 -17.36 -22.76 -5.19
CA ALA A 589 -18.30 -23.23 -4.17
C ALA A 589 -18.08 -24.69 -3.74
N GLY A 590 -17.54 -25.52 -4.63
CA GLY A 590 -17.28 -26.93 -4.39
C GLY A 590 -15.86 -27.23 -3.90
N GLN A 591 -15.57 -28.53 -3.76
CA GLN A 591 -14.29 -29.09 -3.28
C GLN A 591 -13.10 -28.88 -4.23
N GLY A 592 -13.34 -28.54 -5.50
CA GLY A 592 -12.29 -28.35 -6.50
C GLY A 592 -11.56 -29.62 -6.95
N PRO A 593 -10.72 -29.51 -8.00
CA PRO A 593 -9.89 -30.61 -8.46
C PRO A 593 -8.75 -30.92 -7.47
N GLN A 594 -8.01 -32.01 -7.69
CA GLN A 594 -6.75 -32.29 -6.99
C GLN A 594 -5.54 -31.66 -7.70
N PHE A 595 -5.66 -31.48 -9.02
CA PHE A 595 -4.63 -30.91 -9.89
C PHE A 595 -5.26 -29.98 -10.91
N ARG A 596 -4.54 -28.95 -11.33
CA ARG A 596 -4.94 -28.01 -12.39
C ARG A 596 -3.92 -27.97 -13.50
N ASP A 597 -4.40 -27.80 -14.73
CA ASP A 597 -3.55 -27.46 -15.86
C ASP A 597 -3.31 -25.96 -15.88
N TYR A 598 -2.09 -25.53 -15.53
CA TYR A 598 -1.70 -24.13 -15.49
C TYR A 598 -0.45 -23.87 -16.34
N GLN A 599 -0.56 -22.94 -17.29
CA GLN A 599 0.50 -22.59 -18.26
C GLN A 599 1.17 -23.81 -18.94
N GLY A 600 0.40 -24.88 -19.20
CA GLY A 600 0.89 -26.12 -19.82
C GLY A 600 1.58 -27.11 -18.87
N ARG A 601 1.61 -26.83 -17.56
CA ARG A 601 2.02 -27.77 -16.50
C ARG A 601 0.79 -28.28 -15.75
N LYS A 602 0.73 -29.57 -15.46
CA LYS A 602 -0.17 -30.11 -14.43
C LYS A 602 0.42 -29.81 -13.06
N MET A 603 -0.34 -29.17 -12.20
CA MET A 603 0.08 -28.54 -10.94
C MET A 603 -0.83 -29.02 -9.80
N HIS A 604 -0.30 -29.30 -8.60
CA HIS A 604 -1.12 -29.63 -7.42
C HIS A 604 -1.90 -28.38 -6.95
N ASP A 605 -3.07 -28.54 -6.32
CA ASP A 605 -3.94 -27.40 -5.96
C ASP A 605 -3.23 -26.40 -5.03
N ALA A 606 -2.42 -26.87 -4.06
CA ALA A 606 -1.65 -26.00 -3.17
C ALA A 606 -0.46 -25.30 -3.87
N GLU A 607 0.22 -25.95 -4.83
CA GLU A 607 1.22 -25.28 -5.69
C GLU A 607 0.54 -24.18 -6.52
N TRP A 608 -0.65 -24.46 -7.06
CA TRP A 608 -1.44 -23.48 -7.82
C TRP A 608 -1.88 -22.29 -6.97
N LEU A 609 -2.40 -22.51 -5.76
CA LEU A 609 -2.77 -21.44 -4.82
C LEU A 609 -1.57 -20.53 -4.46
N THR A 610 -0.37 -21.11 -4.37
CA THR A 610 0.88 -20.37 -4.17
C THR A 610 1.18 -19.43 -5.34
N VAL A 611 1.08 -19.92 -6.58
CA VAL A 611 1.28 -19.12 -7.80
C VAL A 611 0.19 -18.05 -7.94
N LYS A 612 -1.07 -18.39 -7.63
CA LYS A 612 -2.19 -17.44 -7.68
C LYS A 612 -2.09 -16.34 -6.62
N THR A 613 -1.51 -16.63 -5.47
CA THR A 613 -1.18 -15.62 -4.45
C THR A 613 -0.16 -14.62 -5.00
N GLU A 614 0.87 -15.08 -5.72
CA GLU A 614 1.83 -14.19 -6.37
C GLU A 614 1.18 -13.31 -7.47
N GLU A 615 0.28 -13.89 -8.27
CA GLU A 615 -0.46 -13.16 -9.30
C GLU A 615 -1.48 -12.16 -8.74
N PHE A 616 -2.07 -12.44 -7.58
CA PHE A 616 -2.88 -11.48 -6.83
C PHE A 616 -2.02 -10.28 -6.39
N LEU A 617 -0.86 -10.54 -5.78
CA LEU A 617 0.07 -9.49 -5.34
C LEU A 617 0.65 -8.64 -6.50
N ASN A 618 0.61 -9.14 -7.74
CA ASN A 618 0.96 -8.37 -8.94
C ASN A 618 -0.15 -7.41 -9.39
N GLN A 619 -1.37 -7.56 -8.89
CA GLN A 619 -2.55 -6.76 -9.27
C GLN A 619 -2.92 -5.70 -8.23
N VAL A 620 -2.42 -5.84 -6.99
CA VAL A 620 -2.61 -4.83 -5.92
C VAL A 620 -1.95 -3.50 -6.36
N PRO A 621 -2.71 -2.38 -6.42
CA PRO A 621 -2.15 -1.07 -6.71
C PRO A 621 -1.12 -0.61 -5.67
N GLU A 622 -0.10 0.13 -6.11
CA GLU A 622 0.98 0.62 -5.25
C GLU A 622 0.44 1.46 -4.08
N GLY A 623 0.83 1.10 -2.86
CA GLY A 623 0.39 1.75 -1.63
C GLY A 623 -1.03 1.40 -1.15
N GLN A 624 -1.81 0.60 -1.89
CA GLN A 624 -3.13 0.14 -1.45
C GLN A 624 -3.01 -1.11 -0.55
N PRO A 625 -3.64 -1.14 0.64
CA PRO A 625 -3.63 -2.33 1.48
C PRO A 625 -4.53 -3.43 0.86
N PHE A 626 -4.17 -4.70 1.06
CA PHE A 626 -4.94 -5.83 0.54
C PHE A 626 -5.48 -6.76 1.64
N CYS A 627 -6.56 -7.47 1.34
CA CYS A 627 -7.02 -8.61 2.12
C CYS A 627 -7.20 -9.81 1.20
N LEU A 628 -6.44 -10.89 1.44
CA LEU A 628 -6.47 -12.11 0.65
C LEU A 628 -6.87 -13.31 1.51
N GLN A 629 -7.87 -14.09 1.07
CA GLN A 629 -8.18 -15.39 1.64
C GLN A 629 -7.71 -16.51 0.69
N VAL A 630 -6.74 -17.31 1.14
CA VAL A 630 -6.22 -18.49 0.43
C VAL A 630 -6.83 -19.73 1.08
N ASN A 631 -7.71 -20.40 0.33
CA ASN A 631 -8.49 -21.51 0.84
C ASN A 631 -7.99 -22.83 0.25
N TYR A 632 -7.17 -23.54 1.02
CA TYR A 632 -6.75 -24.90 0.72
C TYR A 632 -7.94 -25.85 0.86
N LYS A 633 -7.86 -27.00 0.17
CA LYS A 633 -8.78 -28.13 0.30
C LYS A 633 -8.12 -29.33 1.00
N GLU A 634 -6.85 -29.19 1.34
CA GLU A 634 -6.06 -30.15 2.08
C GLU A 634 -6.25 -29.90 3.59
N PRO A 635 -6.27 -30.95 4.44
CA PRO A 635 -6.19 -32.39 4.13
C PRO A 635 -7.52 -33.14 3.84
N HIS A 636 -8.65 -32.46 3.56
CA HIS A 636 -9.97 -33.07 3.27
C HIS A 636 -9.88 -34.32 2.37
N GLY A 637 -10.76 -35.30 2.59
CA GLY A 637 -10.79 -36.57 1.82
C GLY A 637 -10.99 -36.45 0.29
N SER A 638 -11.22 -35.23 -0.23
CA SER A 638 -11.36 -34.90 -1.66
C SER A 638 -10.05 -34.42 -2.32
N SER A 639 -9.02 -34.17 -1.51
CA SER A 639 -7.65 -33.82 -1.93
C SER A 639 -6.79 -35.08 -2.11
N CYS A 640 -5.52 -34.92 -2.45
CA CYS A 640 -4.50 -35.97 -2.43
C CYS A 640 -3.17 -35.38 -1.93
N PRO A 641 -2.23 -36.22 -1.43
CA PRO A 641 -0.86 -35.78 -1.24
C PRO A 641 -0.29 -35.15 -2.51
N ALA A 642 0.66 -34.22 -2.36
CA ALA A 642 1.44 -33.77 -3.51
C ALA A 642 2.39 -34.90 -3.95
N PRO A 643 2.78 -35.00 -5.23
CA PRO A 643 3.63 -36.10 -5.72
C PRO A 643 5.00 -36.25 -5.03
N GLU A 644 5.48 -35.20 -4.36
CA GLU A 644 6.71 -35.21 -3.55
C GLU A 644 6.49 -35.56 -2.06
N ASP A 645 5.24 -35.61 -1.60
CA ASP A 645 4.85 -35.99 -0.22
C ASP A 645 4.27 -37.41 -0.13
N ASP A 646 3.71 -37.90 -1.23
CA ASP A 646 3.26 -39.28 -1.42
C ASP A 646 4.38 -40.24 -0.98
N HIS A 647 4.05 -41.15 -0.06
CA HIS A 647 4.96 -42.13 0.57
C HIS A 647 5.89 -41.65 1.69
N LEU A 648 5.83 -40.39 2.15
CA LEU A 648 6.64 -39.93 3.31
C LEU A 648 6.44 -40.81 4.57
N LEU A 649 5.24 -41.34 4.77
CA LEU A 649 4.80 -42.11 5.94
C LEU A 649 4.53 -43.60 5.64
N ASP A 650 4.92 -44.13 4.49
CA ASP A 650 4.80 -45.58 4.16
C ASP A 650 5.42 -46.51 5.24
N HIS A 651 6.47 -46.01 5.90
CA HIS A 651 7.20 -46.68 6.97
C HIS A 651 6.58 -46.51 8.37
N TYR A 652 5.65 -45.57 8.53
CA TYR A 652 5.01 -45.25 9.81
C TYR A 652 3.80 -46.14 10.05
N ARG A 653 3.45 -46.38 11.32
CA ARG A 653 2.23 -47.11 11.71
C ARG A 653 1.45 -46.27 12.70
N PHE A 654 0.18 -46.04 12.39
CA PHE A 654 -0.71 -45.18 13.15
C PHE A 654 -1.36 -46.02 14.25
N PRO A 655 -1.02 -45.84 15.53
CA PRO A 655 -1.69 -46.56 16.60
C PRO A 655 -3.18 -46.19 16.63
N LEU A 656 -4.03 -47.18 16.91
CA LEU A 656 -5.46 -46.92 17.17
C LEU A 656 -5.59 -45.90 18.31
N ARG A 657 -6.50 -44.94 18.15
CA ARG A 657 -6.73 -43.89 19.16
C ARG A 657 -7.37 -44.53 20.42
N PRO A 658 -7.21 -43.95 21.62
CA PRO A 658 -7.65 -44.59 22.87
C PRO A 658 -9.15 -44.92 22.98
N THR A 659 -9.99 -44.29 22.15
CA THR A 659 -11.44 -44.51 22.06
C THR A 659 -11.88 -45.11 20.71
N ASP A 660 -10.93 -45.57 19.89
CA ASP A 660 -11.19 -46.32 18.64
C ASP A 660 -11.45 -47.80 18.98
N ASP A 661 -12.58 -48.04 19.65
CA ASP A 661 -12.93 -49.35 20.19
C ASP A 661 -14.46 -49.57 20.27
N PRO A 662 -14.93 -50.83 20.26
CA PRO A 662 -16.36 -51.14 20.31
C PRO A 662 -17.09 -50.73 21.60
N GLU A 663 -16.40 -50.60 22.74
CA GLU A 663 -17.01 -50.16 24.00
C GLU A 663 -17.30 -48.65 23.96
N SER A 664 -16.38 -47.86 23.40
CA SER A 664 -16.58 -46.42 23.14
C SER A 664 -17.67 -46.17 22.09
N PHE A 665 -17.72 -46.96 21.01
CA PHE A 665 -18.79 -46.87 20.01
C PHE A 665 -20.17 -47.22 20.59
N ALA A 666 -20.26 -48.27 21.41
CA ALA A 666 -21.53 -48.69 22.03
C ALA A 666 -22.12 -47.67 23.02
N LYS A 667 -21.33 -46.69 23.48
CA LYS A 667 -21.78 -45.57 24.33
C LYS A 667 -22.41 -44.43 23.53
N LEU A 668 -22.20 -44.36 22.22
CA LEU A 668 -22.85 -43.36 21.36
C LEU A 668 -24.36 -43.62 21.26
N PRO A 669 -25.20 -42.58 21.07
CA PRO A 669 -26.60 -42.79 20.72
C PRO A 669 -26.76 -43.60 19.43
N PRO A 670 -27.75 -44.51 19.29
CA PRO A 670 -27.93 -45.34 18.09
C PRO A 670 -28.05 -44.54 16.78
N TYR A 671 -28.62 -43.36 16.85
CA TYR A 671 -28.72 -42.40 15.74
C TYR A 671 -27.34 -41.84 15.32
N VAL A 672 -26.39 -41.68 16.25
CA VAL A 672 -25.03 -41.25 15.92
C VAL A 672 -24.22 -42.43 15.34
N GLN A 673 -24.41 -43.64 15.87
CA GLN A 673 -23.78 -44.88 15.38
C GLN A 673 -24.12 -45.20 13.92
N THR A 674 -25.35 -44.90 13.49
CA THR A 674 -25.87 -45.20 12.15
C THR A 674 -25.83 -44.00 11.18
N GLY A 675 -25.59 -42.78 11.67
CA GLY A 675 -25.37 -41.59 10.87
C GLY A 675 -24.06 -41.59 10.06
N LEU A 676 -23.86 -40.54 9.26
CA LEU A 676 -22.79 -40.47 8.25
C LEU A 676 -21.38 -40.75 8.81
N GLY A 677 -21.01 -40.24 9.98
CA GLY A 677 -19.67 -40.44 10.55
C GLY A 677 -19.36 -41.91 10.89
N GLY A 678 -20.35 -42.65 11.41
CA GLY A 678 -20.23 -44.08 11.67
C GLY A 678 -20.24 -44.92 10.38
N TRP A 679 -21.00 -44.48 9.36
CA TRP A 679 -20.93 -45.08 8.03
C TRP A 679 -19.53 -44.88 7.41
N CYS A 680 -19.00 -43.66 7.44
CA CYS A 680 -17.68 -43.29 6.93
C CYS A 680 -16.56 -44.09 7.64
N TYR A 681 -16.66 -44.30 8.96
CA TYR A 681 -15.71 -45.17 9.66
C TYR A 681 -15.73 -46.60 9.11
N ARG A 682 -16.91 -47.21 9.02
CA ARG A 682 -17.06 -48.63 8.61
C ARG A 682 -16.74 -48.91 7.14
N ASN A 683 -16.91 -47.92 6.26
CA ASN A 683 -16.85 -48.13 4.80
C ASN A 683 -15.65 -47.44 4.13
N GLU A 684 -15.07 -46.43 4.77
CA GLU A 684 -13.93 -45.68 4.23
C GLU A 684 -12.71 -45.86 5.13
N PHE A 685 -12.82 -45.55 6.42
CA PHE A 685 -11.64 -45.49 7.32
C PHE A 685 -11.09 -46.84 7.79
N ASN A 686 -11.95 -47.77 8.22
CA ASN A 686 -11.56 -49.03 8.84
C ASN A 686 -11.59 -50.19 7.84
N ASN A 687 -10.58 -50.23 6.97
CA ASN A 687 -10.46 -51.17 5.85
C ASN A 687 -9.74 -52.49 6.19
N GLU A 688 -9.87 -52.97 7.44
CA GLU A 688 -9.15 -54.15 8.00
C GLU A 688 -7.62 -54.05 8.07
N GLU A 689 -7.00 -52.91 7.73
CA GLU A 689 -5.53 -52.73 7.76
C GLU A 689 -4.94 -52.31 9.13
N GLY A 690 -5.78 -52.08 10.14
CA GLY A 690 -5.34 -51.79 11.51
C GLY A 690 -4.44 -50.55 11.61
N ASP A 691 -3.20 -50.73 12.12
CA ASP A 691 -2.22 -49.65 12.27
C ASP A 691 -1.53 -49.23 10.96
N ASN A 692 -1.84 -49.89 9.84
CA ASN A 692 -1.36 -49.55 8.50
C ASN A 692 -2.31 -48.59 7.73
N ASN A 693 -3.30 -48.00 8.42
CA ASN A 693 -4.39 -47.20 7.86
C ASN A 693 -3.93 -46.19 6.76
N PRO A 694 -4.27 -46.42 5.47
CA PRO A 694 -3.83 -45.55 4.39
C PRO A 694 -4.50 -44.18 4.41
N TYR A 695 -5.74 -44.05 4.90
CA TYR A 695 -6.43 -42.76 5.00
C TYR A 695 -5.77 -41.83 6.00
N GLN A 696 -5.28 -42.34 7.13
CA GLN A 696 -4.47 -41.55 8.05
C GLN A 696 -3.15 -41.12 7.40
N ARG A 697 -2.46 -42.02 6.69
CA ARG A 697 -1.22 -41.71 5.96
C ARG A 697 -1.42 -40.54 4.99
N ASP A 698 -2.37 -40.67 4.07
CA ASP A 698 -2.78 -39.64 3.12
C ASP A 698 -3.12 -38.32 3.82
N TYR A 699 -3.89 -38.37 4.91
CA TYR A 699 -4.33 -37.19 5.67
C TYR A 699 -3.15 -36.37 6.20
N PHE A 700 -2.16 -37.02 6.81
CA PHE A 700 -0.95 -36.33 7.27
C PHE A 700 -0.05 -35.89 6.10
N GLU A 701 0.11 -36.70 5.06
CA GLU A 701 0.94 -36.33 3.88
C GLU A 701 0.38 -35.11 3.12
N LYS A 702 -0.94 -34.96 3.02
CA LYS A 702 -1.59 -33.78 2.42
C LYS A 702 -1.19 -32.46 3.08
N VAL A 703 -1.02 -32.43 4.41
CA VAL A 703 -0.66 -31.23 5.19
C VAL A 703 0.68 -30.63 4.74
N MET A 704 1.61 -31.46 4.25
CA MET A 704 2.94 -31.01 3.82
C MET A 704 2.88 -30.02 2.64
N SER A 705 1.91 -30.18 1.74
CA SER A 705 1.69 -29.26 0.62
C SER A 705 1.22 -27.88 1.08
N VAL A 706 0.42 -27.82 2.15
CA VAL A 706 -0.02 -26.57 2.81
C VAL A 706 1.19 -25.90 3.48
N ASP A 707 1.98 -26.65 4.25
CA ASP A 707 3.20 -26.14 4.88
C ASP A 707 4.19 -25.53 3.85
N ARG A 708 4.45 -26.23 2.72
CA ARG A 708 5.29 -25.70 1.64
C ARG A 708 4.69 -24.45 0.99
N SER A 709 3.39 -24.44 0.74
CA SER A 709 2.70 -23.27 0.16
C SER A 709 2.86 -22.04 1.05
N ILE A 710 2.58 -22.18 2.35
CA ILE A 710 2.68 -21.10 3.34
C ILE A 710 4.13 -20.60 3.46
N GLY A 711 5.11 -21.51 3.50
CA GLY A 711 6.54 -21.17 3.47
C GLY A 711 6.92 -20.33 2.24
N ARG A 712 6.41 -20.68 1.06
CA ARG A 712 6.66 -19.93 -0.18
C ARG A 712 5.92 -18.59 -0.22
N ILE A 713 4.68 -18.50 0.27
CA ILE A 713 3.92 -17.24 0.35
C ILE A 713 4.63 -16.24 1.26
N ARG A 714 5.11 -16.67 2.44
CA ARG A 714 5.90 -15.81 3.34
C ARG A 714 7.16 -15.27 2.67
N TYR A 715 7.91 -16.13 1.97
CA TYR A 715 9.08 -15.71 1.20
C TYR A 715 8.75 -14.70 0.09
N ILE A 716 7.61 -14.84 -0.60
CA ILE A 716 7.14 -13.87 -1.61
C ILE A 716 6.85 -12.50 -0.97
N LEU A 717 6.28 -12.47 0.24
CA LEU A 717 6.06 -11.23 0.99
C LEU A 717 7.39 -10.58 1.42
N GLU A 718 8.39 -11.38 1.81
CA GLU A 718 9.74 -10.92 2.16
C GLU A 718 10.46 -10.32 0.94
N GLU A 719 10.49 -11.02 -0.21
CA GLU A 719 11.10 -10.52 -1.45
C GLU A 719 10.48 -9.19 -1.95
N ARG A 720 9.20 -8.96 -1.64
CA ARG A 720 8.45 -7.75 -2.06
C ARG A 720 8.50 -6.61 -1.02
N GLY A 721 9.15 -6.81 0.13
CA GLY A 721 9.15 -5.82 1.22
C GLY A 721 7.78 -5.64 1.90
N LEU A 722 6.86 -6.60 1.72
CA LEU A 722 5.50 -6.57 2.28
C LEU A 722 5.41 -7.28 3.64
N ALA A 723 6.37 -8.15 3.97
CA ALA A 723 6.34 -8.99 5.17
C ALA A 723 6.14 -8.22 6.48
N GLU A 724 6.81 -7.08 6.65
CA GLU A 724 6.76 -6.26 7.88
C GLU A 724 5.43 -5.54 8.11
N ASN A 725 4.51 -5.55 7.12
CA ASN A 725 3.18 -4.95 7.22
C ASN A 725 2.06 -5.93 6.83
N THR A 726 2.32 -7.25 6.80
CA THR A 726 1.30 -8.26 6.44
C THR A 726 0.98 -9.16 7.64
N VAL A 727 -0.22 -9.00 8.18
CA VAL A 727 -0.76 -9.89 9.23
C VAL A 727 -1.26 -11.18 8.57
N ILE A 728 -0.92 -12.31 9.17
CA ILE A 728 -1.30 -13.64 8.70
C ILE A 728 -2.14 -14.34 9.78
N VAL A 729 -3.35 -14.76 9.43
CA VAL A 729 -4.20 -15.62 10.26
C VAL A 729 -4.27 -17.00 9.61
N PHE A 730 -3.74 -18.03 10.27
CA PHE A 730 -3.85 -19.42 9.82
C PHE A 730 -4.81 -20.20 10.73
N LEU A 731 -5.78 -20.88 10.11
CA LEU A 731 -6.73 -21.76 10.79
C LEU A 731 -7.26 -22.87 9.87
N SER A 732 -7.97 -23.84 10.46
CA SER A 732 -8.82 -24.80 9.73
C SER A 732 -10.29 -24.36 9.80
N ASP A 733 -11.13 -24.79 8.86
CA ASP A 733 -12.56 -24.57 8.96
C ASP A 733 -13.20 -25.44 10.05
N HIS A 734 -12.76 -26.69 10.23
CA HIS A 734 -13.11 -27.54 11.37
C HIS A 734 -12.09 -28.70 11.52
N GLY A 735 -12.27 -29.53 12.56
CA GLY A 735 -11.47 -30.75 12.78
C GLY A 735 -12.05 -32.00 12.11
N THR A 736 -11.56 -33.18 12.47
CA THR A 736 -12.10 -34.47 11.99
C THR A 736 -11.82 -35.62 12.98
N HIS A 737 -12.67 -36.62 13.02
CA HIS A 737 -12.39 -37.91 13.66
C HIS A 737 -11.44 -38.74 12.81
N LEU A 738 -10.49 -39.39 13.47
CA LEU A 738 -9.54 -40.36 12.90
C LEU A 738 -9.67 -41.69 13.67
N GLY A 739 -10.91 -42.19 13.78
CA GLY A 739 -11.25 -43.44 14.45
C GLY A 739 -11.77 -43.29 15.87
N GLU A 740 -11.62 -42.11 16.51
CA GLU A 740 -12.18 -41.89 17.85
C GLU A 740 -13.69 -42.21 17.90
N LYS A 741 -14.11 -42.97 18.91
CA LYS A 741 -15.49 -43.50 19.08
C LYS A 741 -15.98 -44.36 17.90
N GLN A 742 -15.08 -44.90 17.08
CA GLN A 742 -15.37 -45.56 15.79
C GLN A 742 -16.15 -44.65 14.82
N LEU A 743 -15.75 -43.39 14.75
CA LEU A 743 -16.24 -42.38 13.81
C LEU A 743 -15.10 -41.93 12.88
N TYR A 744 -15.47 -41.46 11.68
CA TYR A 744 -14.55 -40.81 10.74
C TYR A 744 -15.26 -39.63 10.07
N GLY A 745 -14.52 -38.56 9.82
CA GLY A 745 -15.07 -37.31 9.29
C GLY A 745 -15.49 -36.34 10.39
N LYS A 746 -16.35 -35.39 10.02
CA LYS A 746 -16.67 -34.17 10.77
C LYS A 746 -18.03 -34.27 11.49
N TRP A 747 -18.81 -33.18 11.56
CA TRP A 747 -20.23 -33.10 11.92
C TRP A 747 -20.62 -33.29 13.39
N THR A 748 -19.82 -33.98 14.20
CA THR A 748 -20.17 -34.20 15.61
C THR A 748 -19.84 -33.00 16.49
N PRO A 749 -20.50 -32.81 17.64
CA PRO A 749 -20.11 -31.82 18.64
C PRO A 749 -18.83 -32.16 19.42
N TYR A 750 -18.17 -33.31 19.19
CA TYR A 750 -16.95 -33.71 19.90
C TYR A 750 -15.71 -32.87 19.53
N ASP A 751 -14.75 -32.73 20.44
CA ASP A 751 -13.58 -31.84 20.28
C ASP A 751 -12.70 -32.24 19.08
N GLN A 752 -12.70 -33.51 18.66
CA GLN A 752 -11.99 -33.94 17.44
C GLN A 752 -12.51 -33.24 16.19
N SER A 753 -13.80 -32.87 16.16
CA SER A 753 -14.43 -32.17 15.04
C SER A 753 -14.58 -30.66 15.25
N LEU A 754 -14.62 -30.16 16.49
CA LEU A 754 -14.71 -28.73 16.79
C LEU A 754 -13.34 -28.04 16.88
N ARG A 755 -12.31 -28.70 17.40
CA ARG A 755 -11.01 -28.07 17.70
C ARG A 755 -10.16 -27.94 16.44
N ILE A 756 -9.59 -26.75 16.22
CA ILE A 756 -8.84 -26.38 15.02
C ILE A 756 -7.47 -25.79 15.39
N PRO A 757 -6.44 -25.93 14.54
CA PRO A 757 -5.25 -25.10 14.67
C PRO A 757 -5.64 -23.62 14.47
N PHE A 758 -5.00 -22.72 15.20
CA PHE A 758 -5.29 -21.29 15.16
C PHE A 758 -4.03 -20.49 15.53
N ILE A 759 -3.42 -19.86 14.52
CA ILE A 759 -2.16 -19.13 14.63
C ILE A 759 -2.36 -17.73 14.04
N VAL A 760 -1.92 -16.69 14.76
CA VAL A 760 -1.91 -15.31 14.27
C VAL A 760 -0.49 -14.78 14.29
N TYR A 761 0.02 -14.33 13.14
CA TYR A 761 1.30 -13.63 13.02
C TYR A 761 1.02 -12.18 12.65
N ASP A 762 1.33 -11.24 13.53
CA ASP A 762 1.26 -9.82 13.26
C ASP A 762 2.67 -9.22 13.38
N PRO A 763 3.33 -8.84 12.28
CA PRO A 763 4.71 -8.34 12.31
C PRO A 763 4.88 -6.99 13.03
N ARG A 764 3.77 -6.30 13.35
CA ARG A 764 3.80 -4.92 13.86
C ARG A 764 4.22 -4.88 15.34
N PRO A 765 4.86 -3.79 15.82
CA PRO A 765 5.55 -3.76 17.11
C PRO A 765 4.68 -3.94 18.38
N ALA A 766 3.36 -3.95 18.27
CA ALA A 766 2.46 -4.13 19.40
C ALA A 766 2.23 -5.61 19.75
N ALA A 767 2.35 -6.52 18.76
CA ALA A 767 1.96 -7.91 18.90
C ALA A 767 2.91 -8.74 19.79
N GLN A 768 2.34 -9.64 20.61
CA GLN A 768 3.08 -10.55 21.49
C GLN A 768 3.68 -11.77 20.77
N ASN A 769 4.35 -11.55 19.64
CA ASN A 769 4.97 -12.61 18.85
C ASN A 769 5.94 -13.50 19.66
N GLY A 770 5.87 -14.81 19.41
CA GLY A 770 6.56 -15.86 20.16
C GLY A 770 5.78 -16.36 21.40
N SER A 771 4.49 -16.04 21.52
CA SER A 771 3.65 -16.43 22.66
C SER A 771 2.72 -17.62 22.38
N VAL A 772 2.20 -18.19 23.46
CA VAL A 772 1.18 -19.24 23.45
C VAL A 772 0.04 -18.79 24.36
N HIS A 773 -1.18 -18.80 23.83
CA HIS A 773 -2.38 -18.28 24.49
C HIS A 773 -3.39 -19.41 24.74
N SER A 774 -3.93 -19.46 25.97
CA SER A 774 -4.88 -20.48 26.40
C SER A 774 -6.35 -20.06 26.24
N GLU A 775 -6.61 -18.80 25.89
CA GLU A 775 -7.93 -18.23 25.64
C GLU A 775 -8.69 -19.00 24.55
N MET A 776 -10.01 -19.15 24.71
CA MET A 776 -10.87 -19.77 23.71
C MET A 776 -11.15 -18.82 22.56
N VAL A 777 -10.54 -19.07 21.40
CA VAL A 777 -10.77 -18.32 20.16
C VAL A 777 -11.57 -19.14 19.17
N LEU A 778 -12.42 -18.46 18.40
CA LEU A 778 -13.40 -19.08 17.50
C LEU A 778 -13.14 -18.67 16.05
N ASN A 779 -13.54 -19.52 15.10
CA ASN A 779 -13.60 -19.18 13.68
C ASN A 779 -14.38 -17.88 13.40
N ILE A 780 -15.44 -17.58 14.18
CA ILE A 780 -16.22 -16.33 14.10
C ILE A 780 -15.47 -15.09 14.59
N ASP A 781 -14.34 -15.23 15.32
CA ASP A 781 -13.53 -14.10 15.78
C ASP A 781 -12.67 -13.51 14.65
N VAL A 782 -12.48 -14.25 13.55
CA VAL A 782 -11.66 -13.80 12.42
C VAL A 782 -12.20 -12.51 11.82
N ALA A 783 -13.49 -12.47 11.45
CA ALA A 783 -14.12 -11.29 10.85
C ALA A 783 -13.95 -9.99 11.69
N PRO A 784 -14.37 -9.92 12.97
CA PRO A 784 -14.20 -8.71 13.78
C PRO A 784 -12.73 -8.36 14.03
N THR A 785 -11.84 -9.36 14.16
CA THR A 785 -10.40 -9.11 14.31
C THR A 785 -9.81 -8.45 13.06
N LEU A 786 -10.13 -8.94 11.86
CA LEU A 786 -9.62 -8.37 10.61
C LEU A 786 -10.08 -6.91 10.43
N LEU A 787 -11.32 -6.60 10.77
CA LEU A 787 -11.84 -5.22 10.71
C LEU A 787 -11.13 -4.30 11.71
N ASP A 788 -10.97 -4.72 12.96
CA ASP A 788 -10.31 -3.90 13.99
C ASP A 788 -8.82 -3.66 13.69
N LEU A 789 -8.09 -4.71 13.28
CA LEU A 789 -6.69 -4.59 12.83
C LEU A 789 -6.54 -3.66 11.61
N ALA A 790 -7.55 -3.63 10.74
CA ALA A 790 -7.64 -2.75 9.58
C ALA A 790 -8.01 -1.29 9.91
N GLY A 791 -8.44 -1.01 11.14
CA GLY A 791 -8.94 0.30 11.55
C GLY A 791 -10.43 0.54 11.26
N VAL A 792 -11.17 -0.49 10.83
CA VAL A 792 -12.59 -0.44 10.45
C VAL A 792 -13.48 -0.73 11.65
N THR A 793 -14.63 -0.06 11.76
CA THR A 793 -15.62 -0.32 12.81
C THR A 793 -16.16 -1.75 12.71
N VAL A 794 -16.10 -2.51 13.80
CA VAL A 794 -16.73 -3.82 13.89
C VAL A 794 -18.25 -3.66 14.05
N PRO A 795 -19.09 -4.27 13.20
CA PRO A 795 -20.55 -4.24 13.34
C PRO A 795 -21.02 -4.96 14.62
N GLU A 796 -22.01 -4.40 15.32
CA GLU A 796 -22.67 -5.03 16.49
C GLU A 796 -23.43 -6.32 16.14
N THR A 797 -23.57 -6.62 14.84
CA THR A 797 -24.22 -7.81 14.27
C THR A 797 -23.27 -9.01 14.15
N MET A 798 -21.97 -8.84 14.40
CA MET A 798 -21.01 -9.95 14.49
C MET A 798 -21.07 -10.57 15.90
N ASP A 799 -21.17 -11.90 15.96
CA ASP A 799 -21.22 -12.67 17.21
C ASP A 799 -19.83 -12.93 17.81
N GLY A 800 -18.78 -12.85 16.98
CA GLY A 800 -17.38 -13.00 17.39
C GLY A 800 -16.83 -11.77 18.12
N LEU A 801 -15.65 -11.94 18.73
CA LEU A 801 -14.92 -10.86 19.42
C LEU A 801 -13.59 -10.58 18.70
N SER A 802 -13.20 -9.30 18.61
CA SER A 802 -11.86 -8.94 18.12
C SER A 802 -10.77 -9.49 19.05
N MET A 803 -9.88 -10.31 18.51
CA MET A 803 -8.69 -10.82 19.21
C MET A 803 -7.58 -9.76 19.32
N LYS A 804 -7.74 -8.54 18.76
CA LYS A 804 -6.69 -7.51 18.76
C LYS A 804 -6.11 -7.26 20.15
N ALA A 805 -6.95 -7.16 21.19
CA ALA A 805 -6.47 -6.95 22.55
C ALA A 805 -5.60 -8.12 23.07
N LEU A 806 -5.93 -9.37 22.70
CA LEU A 806 -5.09 -10.53 23.01
C LEU A 806 -3.77 -10.51 22.21
N ILE A 807 -3.82 -10.10 20.94
CA ILE A 807 -2.65 -9.98 20.06
C ILE A 807 -1.66 -8.94 20.61
N ASP A 808 -2.16 -7.78 21.02
CA ASP A 808 -1.36 -6.66 21.55
C ASP A 808 -0.98 -6.83 23.04
N GLY A 809 -1.50 -7.87 23.72
CA GLY A 809 -1.25 -8.09 25.15
C GLY A 809 -1.97 -7.12 26.08
N GLU A 810 -3.05 -6.49 25.62
CA GLU A 810 -3.88 -5.57 26.37
C GLU A 810 -4.82 -6.32 27.32
N ALA A 811 -5.13 -5.73 28.47
CA ALA A 811 -6.05 -6.32 29.44
C ALA A 811 -7.50 -6.28 28.92
N VAL A 812 -8.07 -7.45 28.63
CA VAL A 812 -9.42 -7.60 28.08
C VAL A 812 -10.26 -8.62 28.87
N THR A 813 -11.56 -8.36 28.97
CA THR A 813 -12.52 -9.38 29.45
C THR A 813 -12.83 -10.32 28.29
N TRP A 814 -12.36 -11.56 28.38
CA TRP A 814 -12.60 -12.59 27.36
C TRP A 814 -13.72 -13.56 27.78
N ARG A 815 -14.11 -14.46 26.86
CA ARG A 815 -15.14 -15.48 27.10
C ARG A 815 -14.62 -16.65 27.95
N ASP A 816 -15.47 -17.13 28.86
CA ASP A 816 -15.26 -18.32 29.70
C ASP A 816 -16.04 -19.56 29.19
N HIS A 817 -16.86 -19.39 28.16
CA HIS A 817 -17.56 -20.44 27.42
C HIS A 817 -17.87 -19.99 25.98
N PHE A 818 -18.26 -20.93 25.12
CA PHE A 818 -18.90 -20.67 23.83
C PHE A 818 -20.01 -21.68 23.54
N PHE A 819 -20.85 -21.36 22.56
CA PHE A 819 -21.91 -22.23 22.07
C PHE A 819 -21.51 -22.82 20.72
N PHE A 820 -21.90 -24.06 20.46
CA PHE A 820 -21.71 -24.70 19.16
C PHE A 820 -23.04 -25.27 18.68
N GLU A 821 -23.18 -25.34 17.36
CA GLU A 821 -24.42 -25.74 16.71
C GLU A 821 -24.14 -26.46 15.39
N HIS A 822 -25.06 -27.32 15.00
CA HIS A 822 -25.03 -28.00 13.73
C HIS A 822 -26.44 -28.35 13.27
N TYR A 823 -27.00 -27.54 12.37
CA TYR A 823 -28.34 -27.73 11.82
C TYR A 823 -28.37 -28.32 10.40
N THR A 824 -27.21 -28.38 9.74
CA THR A 824 -27.06 -28.87 8.35
C THR A 824 -27.18 -30.40 8.23
N SER A 825 -28.25 -30.90 7.61
CA SER A 825 -28.52 -32.32 7.29
C SER A 825 -29.58 -32.41 6.18
N PRO A 826 -29.72 -33.49 5.40
CA PRO A 826 -28.80 -34.62 5.19
C PRO A 826 -27.65 -34.26 4.24
N ALA A 827 -26.63 -35.12 4.18
CA ALA A 827 -25.52 -34.95 3.23
C ALA A 827 -25.90 -35.38 1.80
N ALA A 828 -26.51 -36.55 1.69
CA ALA A 828 -27.01 -37.14 0.46
C ALA A 828 -27.88 -38.34 0.85
N ALA A 829 -29.10 -38.47 0.31
CA ALA A 829 -29.98 -39.60 0.62
C ALA A 829 -29.27 -40.95 0.33
N PRO A 830 -29.31 -41.95 1.25
CA PRO A 830 -30.11 -42.03 2.48
C PRO A 830 -29.38 -41.57 3.77
N ARG A 831 -28.26 -40.84 3.65
CA ARG A 831 -27.34 -40.54 4.76
C ARG A 831 -27.64 -39.19 5.40
N TYR A 832 -28.20 -39.23 6.59
CA TYR A 832 -28.37 -38.05 7.45
C TYR A 832 -27.06 -37.69 8.17
N ILE A 833 -26.97 -36.43 8.56
CA ILE A 833 -25.95 -35.94 9.49
C ILE A 833 -26.64 -35.65 10.83
N PRO A 834 -26.18 -36.19 11.96
CA PRO A 834 -26.83 -35.93 13.25
C PRO A 834 -26.73 -34.46 13.67
N ARG A 835 -27.87 -33.77 13.79
CA ARG A 835 -27.91 -32.37 14.23
C ARG A 835 -27.70 -32.26 15.74
N SER A 836 -26.98 -31.23 16.16
CA SER A 836 -26.63 -31.01 17.56
C SER A 836 -26.50 -29.54 17.94
N LEU A 837 -26.61 -29.25 19.23
CA LEU A 837 -26.30 -27.94 19.81
C LEU A 837 -25.77 -28.11 21.23
N GLY A 838 -24.97 -27.16 21.71
CA GLY A 838 -24.34 -27.29 23.02
C GLY A 838 -23.49 -26.11 23.45
N MET A 839 -22.86 -26.28 24.61
CA MET A 839 -22.01 -25.28 25.25
C MET A 839 -20.71 -25.94 25.73
N ARG A 840 -19.58 -25.29 25.47
CA ARG A 840 -18.25 -25.73 25.92
C ARG A 840 -17.58 -24.62 26.74
N THR A 841 -17.15 -24.98 27.94
CA THR A 841 -16.26 -24.18 28.79
C THR A 841 -14.85 -24.77 28.73
N GLU A 842 -13.88 -24.16 29.39
CA GLU A 842 -12.52 -24.73 29.50
C GLU A 842 -12.51 -26.17 30.08
N THR A 843 -13.41 -26.48 31.01
CA THR A 843 -13.38 -27.73 31.80
C THR A 843 -14.61 -28.62 31.64
N GLY A 844 -15.68 -28.13 31.02
CA GLY A 844 -16.96 -28.84 30.93
C GLY A 844 -17.62 -28.64 29.58
N LYS A 845 -18.35 -29.67 29.14
CA LYS A 845 -19.04 -29.66 27.85
C LYS A 845 -20.39 -30.31 27.96
N TYR A 846 -21.42 -29.59 27.52
CA TYR A 846 -22.81 -30.02 27.53
C TYR A 846 -23.33 -29.97 26.10
N LEU A 847 -24.02 -31.02 25.66
CA LEU A 847 -24.57 -31.11 24.30
C LEU A 847 -25.94 -31.78 24.27
N GLN A 848 -26.68 -31.48 23.22
CA GLN A 848 -27.97 -32.06 22.87
C GLN A 848 -27.93 -32.54 21.43
N TRP A 849 -28.32 -33.80 21.20
CA TRP A 849 -28.74 -34.29 19.89
C TRP A 849 -30.21 -33.99 19.71
N ILE A 850 -30.55 -33.21 18.68
CA ILE A 850 -31.88 -32.57 18.55
C ILE A 850 -32.84 -33.26 17.56
N ASP A 851 -32.35 -34.28 16.85
CA ASP A 851 -33.19 -35.09 15.95
C ASP A 851 -34.05 -36.14 16.67
N PRO A 852 -33.59 -36.81 17.75
CA PRO A 852 -34.44 -37.71 18.52
C PRO A 852 -35.49 -36.97 19.37
N ASP A 853 -36.68 -37.57 19.52
CA ASP A 853 -37.69 -37.17 20.51
C ASP A 853 -37.88 -38.29 21.57
N PRO A 854 -37.60 -38.04 22.87
CA PRO A 854 -37.02 -36.82 23.43
C PRO A 854 -35.55 -36.62 23.03
N VAL A 855 -35.09 -35.37 23.06
CA VAL A 855 -33.70 -35.00 22.79
C VAL A 855 -32.73 -35.76 23.69
N ILE A 856 -31.58 -36.16 23.15
CA ILE A 856 -30.56 -36.91 23.88
C ILE A 856 -29.49 -35.94 24.36
N GLU A 857 -29.29 -35.88 25.68
CA GLU A 857 -28.30 -35.01 26.31
C GLU A 857 -27.02 -35.76 26.67
N GLU A 858 -25.86 -35.10 26.61
CA GLU A 858 -24.59 -35.63 27.13
C GLU A 858 -23.83 -34.54 27.90
N PHE A 859 -23.02 -34.94 28.89
CA PHE A 859 -22.14 -34.03 29.62
C PHE A 859 -20.77 -34.67 29.86
N TYR A 860 -19.70 -33.90 29.65
CA TYR A 860 -18.31 -34.33 29.80
C TYR A 860 -17.49 -33.34 30.63
N ASN A 861 -16.59 -33.85 31.47
CA ASN A 861 -15.62 -33.06 32.21
C ASN A 861 -14.27 -33.09 31.48
N LEU A 862 -14.04 -32.14 30.58
CA LEU A 862 -12.85 -32.06 29.73
C LEU A 862 -11.54 -31.97 30.52
N GLY A 863 -11.58 -31.46 31.76
CA GLY A 863 -10.40 -31.40 32.64
C GLY A 863 -9.96 -32.75 33.21
N GLN A 864 -10.81 -33.78 33.15
CA GLN A 864 -10.51 -35.16 33.60
C GLN A 864 -10.63 -36.19 32.48
N ASP A 865 -11.47 -35.92 31.48
CA ASP A 865 -11.81 -36.77 30.35
C ASP A 865 -11.77 -35.95 29.03
N PRO A 866 -10.58 -35.53 28.58
CA PRO A 866 -10.41 -34.77 27.34
C PRO A 866 -10.72 -35.59 26.08
N GLN A 867 -10.91 -36.91 26.21
CA GLN A 867 -11.32 -37.81 25.14
C GLN A 867 -12.86 -37.97 25.05
N GLU A 868 -13.62 -37.31 25.92
CA GLU A 868 -15.09 -37.35 25.96
C GLU A 868 -15.62 -38.80 26.04
N SER A 869 -14.94 -39.66 26.79
CA SER A 869 -15.16 -41.10 26.89
C SER A 869 -16.25 -41.51 27.89
N ASN A 870 -16.58 -40.64 28.84
CA ASN A 870 -17.45 -40.93 29.98
C ASN A 870 -18.56 -39.86 30.12
N ASN A 871 -19.77 -40.17 29.63
CA ASN A 871 -20.92 -39.27 29.75
C ASN A 871 -21.42 -39.22 31.21
N LEU A 872 -21.27 -38.05 31.83
CA LEU A 872 -21.60 -37.76 33.21
C LEU A 872 -23.03 -37.24 33.42
N LEU A 873 -23.93 -37.29 32.43
CA LEU A 873 -25.29 -36.76 32.55
C LEU A 873 -26.06 -37.27 33.79
N THR A 874 -25.79 -38.50 34.22
CA THR A 874 -26.44 -39.15 35.38
C THR A 874 -25.62 -39.08 36.67
N SER A 875 -24.44 -38.43 36.67
CA SER A 875 -23.61 -38.25 37.87
C SER A 875 -24.23 -37.21 38.81
N PRO A 876 -24.51 -37.56 40.08
CA PRO A 876 -24.95 -36.59 41.09
C PRO A 876 -23.97 -35.42 41.29
N GLU A 877 -22.67 -35.68 41.10
CA GLU A 877 -21.58 -34.71 41.29
C GLU A 877 -21.52 -33.66 40.16
N ALA A 878 -21.96 -34.02 38.95
CA ALA A 878 -22.00 -33.12 37.79
C ALA A 878 -23.29 -32.30 37.69
N GLN A 879 -24.31 -32.61 38.50
CA GLN A 879 -25.69 -32.17 38.25
C GLN A 879 -25.88 -30.65 38.27
N ASP A 880 -25.14 -29.91 39.11
CA ASP A 880 -25.18 -28.45 39.16
C ASP A 880 -24.58 -27.81 37.89
N GLN A 881 -23.48 -28.37 37.37
CA GLN A 881 -22.86 -27.91 36.11
C GLN A 881 -23.78 -28.18 34.92
N ILE A 882 -24.39 -29.36 34.86
CA ILE A 882 -25.38 -29.73 33.84
C ILE A 882 -26.58 -28.79 33.88
N ASN A 883 -27.09 -28.45 35.07
CA ASN A 883 -28.23 -27.55 35.22
C ASN A 883 -27.90 -26.10 34.83
N ALA A 884 -26.68 -25.63 35.11
CA ALA A 884 -26.20 -24.33 34.64
C ALA A 884 -26.09 -24.32 33.10
N ALA A 885 -25.36 -25.27 32.52
CA ALA A 885 -25.17 -25.37 31.07
C ALA A 885 -26.50 -25.51 30.30
N ARG A 886 -27.44 -26.33 30.79
CA ARG A 886 -28.79 -26.47 30.22
C ARG A 886 -29.59 -25.16 30.27
N LYS A 887 -29.47 -24.40 31.37
CA LYS A 887 -30.13 -23.10 31.53
C LYS A 887 -29.55 -22.05 30.58
N ASP A 888 -28.23 -21.99 30.50
CA ASP A 888 -27.53 -20.94 29.76
C ASP A 888 -27.59 -21.21 28.24
N LEU A 889 -27.48 -22.47 27.80
CA LEU A 889 -27.78 -22.90 26.43
C LEU A 889 -29.23 -22.57 26.02
N LYS A 890 -30.20 -22.84 26.91
CA LYS A 890 -31.60 -22.49 26.66
C LYS A 890 -31.79 -20.97 26.51
N ALA A 891 -31.11 -20.17 27.33
CA ALA A 891 -31.15 -18.71 27.21
C ALA A 891 -30.49 -18.22 25.91
N TRP A 892 -29.37 -18.83 25.49
CA TRP A 892 -28.72 -18.51 24.23
C TRP A 892 -29.60 -18.84 23.01
N VAL A 893 -30.20 -20.03 22.95
CA VAL A 893 -31.14 -20.42 21.88
C VAL A 893 -32.39 -19.53 21.86
N GLN A 894 -32.86 -19.05 23.02
CA GLN A 894 -33.98 -18.09 23.09
C GLN A 894 -33.64 -16.70 22.53
N ASN A 895 -32.36 -16.29 22.62
CA ASN A 895 -31.89 -15.02 22.08
C ASN A 895 -31.43 -15.14 20.61
N ASN A 896 -31.02 -16.34 20.19
CA ASN A 896 -30.52 -16.66 18.85
C ASN A 896 -31.35 -17.81 18.24
N PRO A 897 -32.63 -17.57 17.92
CA PRO A 897 -33.50 -18.63 17.42
C PRO A 897 -33.03 -19.11 16.03
N PRO A 898 -33.03 -20.42 15.76
CA PRO A 898 -32.80 -20.98 14.43
C PRO A 898 -34.03 -20.78 13.52
N ASP A 899 -34.49 -19.53 13.42
CA ASP A 899 -35.59 -19.11 12.54
C ASP A 899 -35.11 -19.15 11.09
N PHE A 900 -35.25 -20.32 10.46
CA PHE A 900 -35.09 -20.52 9.02
C PHE A 900 -36.11 -21.57 8.53
N GLU A 901 -36.69 -21.34 7.35
CA GLU A 901 -37.62 -22.30 6.73
C GLU A 901 -36.83 -23.48 6.11
N TYR A 902 -36.43 -24.42 6.98
CA TYR A 902 -35.78 -25.65 6.56
C TYR A 902 -36.30 -26.86 7.34
N ASP A 903 -37.05 -27.69 6.64
CA ASP A 903 -37.17 -29.09 7.00
C ASP A 903 -36.02 -29.84 6.28
N PRO A 904 -34.94 -30.22 6.99
CA PRO A 904 -33.86 -31.01 6.40
C PRO A 904 -34.35 -32.35 5.85
N TYR A 905 -35.39 -32.93 6.44
CA TYR A 905 -35.82 -34.28 6.13
C TYR A 905 -36.99 -34.31 5.13
N GLY A 906 -37.98 -33.43 5.21
CA GLY A 906 -38.96 -33.22 4.13
C GLY A 906 -39.69 -34.49 3.65
N GLU A 907 -39.62 -34.80 2.34
CA GLU A 907 -40.13 -36.07 1.77
C GLU A 907 -39.20 -37.28 2.02
N ILE A 908 -38.08 -37.11 2.72
CA ILE A 908 -37.09 -38.16 3.03
C ILE A 908 -37.45 -38.79 4.38
N PRO A 909 -37.48 -40.13 4.49
CA PRO A 909 -37.87 -40.81 5.72
C PRO A 909 -37.03 -40.39 6.92
N GLN A 910 -37.71 -39.92 7.97
CA GLN A 910 -37.09 -39.61 9.24
C GLN A 910 -36.83 -40.89 10.04
N TYR A 911 -35.69 -40.95 10.73
CA TYR A 911 -35.38 -42.02 11.68
C TYR A 911 -36.47 -42.08 12.76
N GLY A 912 -37.12 -43.23 12.90
CA GLY A 912 -38.22 -43.40 13.86
C GLY A 912 -39.59 -42.91 13.39
N CYS A 913 -39.79 -42.60 12.11
CA CYS A 913 -41.15 -42.45 11.56
C CYS A 913 -41.88 -43.80 11.64
N LYS A 914 -42.89 -43.86 12.51
CA LYS A 914 -43.74 -45.04 12.78
C LYS A 914 -45.02 -45.04 11.92
N ASP A 915 -45.49 -43.85 11.58
CA ASP A 915 -46.77 -43.63 10.90
C ASP A 915 -46.58 -43.53 9.37
N ILE A 916 -46.07 -44.59 8.75
CA ILE A 916 -46.05 -44.68 7.29
C ILE A 916 -47.46 -45.04 6.79
N ASP A 917 -48.11 -44.10 6.10
CA ASP A 917 -49.33 -44.39 5.35
C ASP A 917 -48.99 -45.21 4.11
N TRP A 918 -49.00 -46.53 4.28
CA TRP A 918 -48.69 -47.50 3.24
C TRP A 918 -49.70 -47.50 2.09
N GLU A 919 -50.96 -47.10 2.31
CA GLU A 919 -51.95 -46.99 1.24
C GLU A 919 -51.63 -45.77 0.36
N HIS A 920 -51.36 -44.62 0.98
CA HIS A 920 -50.94 -43.42 0.25
C HIS A 920 -49.58 -43.62 -0.45
N PHE A 921 -48.60 -44.21 0.24
CA PHE A 921 -47.29 -44.50 -0.34
C PHE A 921 -47.40 -45.44 -1.55
N GLN A 922 -48.27 -46.47 -1.49
CA GLN A 922 -48.56 -47.33 -2.64
C GLN A 922 -49.19 -46.56 -3.81
N GLU A 923 -50.04 -45.55 -3.57
CA GLU A 923 -50.58 -44.70 -4.63
C GLU A 923 -49.50 -43.81 -5.30
N ILE A 924 -48.61 -43.20 -4.51
CA ILE A 924 -47.64 -42.21 -5.02
C ILE A 924 -46.30 -42.80 -5.49
N ARG A 925 -45.94 -44.01 -5.04
CA ARG A 925 -44.67 -44.72 -5.34
C ARG A 925 -44.90 -46.25 -5.51
N PRO A 926 -45.72 -46.68 -6.48
CA PRO A 926 -46.11 -48.09 -6.63
C PRO A 926 -44.95 -49.03 -6.98
N GLU A 927 -43.91 -48.57 -7.68
CA GLU A 927 -42.75 -49.40 -8.05
C GLU A 927 -41.81 -49.63 -6.85
N GLU A 928 -41.62 -48.62 -6.01
CA GLU A 928 -40.87 -48.70 -4.76
C GLU A 928 -41.61 -49.60 -3.79
N TYR A 929 -42.91 -49.36 -3.56
CA TYR A 929 -43.75 -50.18 -2.70
C TYR A 929 -43.76 -51.66 -3.12
N GLY A 930 -43.83 -51.93 -4.43
CA GLY A 930 -43.77 -53.29 -4.96
C GLY A 930 -42.45 -54.01 -4.64
N ARG A 931 -41.31 -53.29 -4.72
CA ARG A 931 -39.99 -53.82 -4.35
C ARG A 931 -39.86 -54.02 -2.84
N ILE A 932 -40.28 -53.05 -2.03
CA ILE A 932 -40.27 -53.11 -0.56
C ILE A 932 -41.09 -54.32 -0.10
N LYS A 933 -42.31 -54.45 -0.62
CA LYS A 933 -43.19 -55.59 -0.33
C LYS A 933 -42.54 -56.95 -0.63
N ALA A 934 -41.83 -57.07 -1.76
CA ALA A 934 -41.15 -58.31 -2.12
C ALA A 934 -40.05 -58.67 -1.11
N GLU A 935 -39.35 -57.69 -0.56
CA GLU A 935 -38.32 -57.88 0.46
C GLU A 935 -38.90 -58.16 1.86
N VAL A 936 -40.01 -57.49 2.24
CA VAL A 936 -40.81 -57.83 3.43
C VAL A 936 -41.27 -59.30 3.38
N GLU A 937 -41.80 -59.72 2.23
CA GLU A 937 -42.23 -61.11 1.98
C GLU A 937 -41.04 -62.09 1.95
N ARG A 938 -39.88 -61.70 1.41
CA ARG A 938 -38.63 -62.51 1.40
C ARG A 938 -38.11 -62.77 2.82
N LEU A 939 -38.12 -61.75 3.67
CA LEU A 939 -37.64 -61.83 5.05
C LEU A 939 -38.63 -62.52 5.99
N GLY A 940 -39.91 -62.61 5.62
CA GLY A 940 -40.95 -63.22 6.44
C GLY A 940 -41.32 -62.38 7.66
N VAL A 941 -41.15 -61.06 7.56
CA VAL A 941 -41.38 -60.06 8.62
C VAL A 941 -42.73 -59.37 8.41
N THR A 942 -43.29 -58.75 9.46
CA THR A 942 -44.47 -57.89 9.30
C THR A 942 -44.07 -56.52 8.73
N TRP A 943 -45.02 -55.79 8.16
CA TRP A 943 -44.82 -54.38 7.80
C TRP A 943 -44.45 -53.52 9.01
N GLU A 944 -45.01 -53.83 10.18
CA GLU A 944 -44.69 -53.18 11.45
C GLU A 944 -43.22 -53.43 11.84
N GLN A 945 -42.68 -54.63 11.65
CA GLN A 945 -41.23 -54.90 11.83
C GLN A 945 -40.38 -54.25 10.74
N ALA A 946 -40.84 -54.23 9.49
CA ALA A 946 -40.19 -53.54 8.38
C ALA A 946 -40.15 -52.01 8.56
N VAL A 947 -40.88 -51.48 9.54
CA VAL A 947 -40.84 -50.09 10.01
C VAL A 947 -40.01 -50.00 11.30
N ASP A 948 -40.42 -50.66 12.37
CA ASP A 948 -39.91 -50.43 13.73
C ASP A 948 -38.58 -51.15 14.06
N ASP A 949 -38.17 -52.17 13.28
CA ASP A 949 -36.88 -52.85 13.46
C ASP A 949 -35.86 -52.33 12.43
N TRP A 950 -34.80 -51.68 12.93
CA TRP A 950 -33.80 -51.02 12.08
C TRP A 950 -33.01 -51.99 11.19
N GLU A 951 -32.61 -53.16 11.70
CA GLU A 951 -31.80 -54.11 10.91
C GLU A 951 -32.65 -54.68 9.77
N ILE A 952 -33.92 -54.97 10.05
CA ILE A 952 -34.90 -55.42 9.06
C ILE A 952 -35.17 -54.32 8.02
N ARG A 953 -35.48 -53.08 8.46
CA ARG A 953 -35.70 -51.93 7.55
C ARG A 953 -34.47 -51.66 6.68
N TYR A 954 -33.26 -51.72 7.27
CA TYR A 954 -31.99 -51.51 6.58
C TYR A 954 -31.79 -52.54 5.46
N GLU A 955 -31.95 -53.84 5.73
CA GLU A 955 -31.77 -54.89 4.71
C GLU A 955 -32.76 -54.72 3.55
N ILE A 956 -34.02 -54.41 3.85
CA ILE A 956 -35.06 -54.13 2.85
C ILE A 956 -34.64 -52.92 1.99
N CYS A 957 -34.36 -51.77 2.61
CA CYS A 957 -34.06 -50.55 1.86
C CYS A 957 -32.78 -50.67 1.01
N ALA A 958 -31.76 -51.37 1.54
CA ALA A 958 -30.51 -51.64 0.84
C ALA A 958 -30.73 -52.53 -0.41
N ASN A 959 -31.52 -53.59 -0.31
CA ASN A 959 -31.81 -54.49 -1.44
C ASN A 959 -32.77 -53.86 -2.47
N VAL A 960 -33.74 -53.06 -2.01
CA VAL A 960 -34.64 -52.31 -2.89
C VAL A 960 -33.89 -51.22 -3.64
N GLY A 961 -32.88 -50.59 -3.02
CA GLY A 961 -32.28 -49.36 -3.52
C GLY A 961 -33.20 -48.15 -3.35
N TYR A 962 -34.09 -48.17 -2.36
CA TYR A 962 -35.00 -47.08 -2.00
C TYR A 962 -35.25 -47.13 -0.49
N TRP A 963 -35.29 -45.96 0.14
CA TRP A 963 -35.50 -45.80 1.58
C TRP A 963 -36.87 -45.19 1.82
N TYR A 964 -37.63 -45.79 2.75
CA TYR A 964 -39.01 -45.46 3.08
C TYR A 964 -39.20 -45.23 4.60
#